data_AF-A0A1H0QEK0-F1
#
_entry.id   AF-A0A1H0QEK0-F1
#
_cell.length_a   1.000
_cell.length_b   1.000
_cell.length_c   1.000
_cell.angle_alpha   90.00
_cell.angle_beta   90.00
_cell.angle_gamma   90.00
#
_symmetry.space_group_name_H-M   'P 1'
#
loop_
_entity.id
_entity.type
_entity.pdbx_description
1 polymer ?
#
loop_
_entity_poly.entity_id
_entity_poly.type
_entity_poly.pdbx_seq_one_letter_code
_entity_poly.pdbx_strand_id
1 'polypeptide(L)'
;MKLRGESVRQGKTVLLLFLILFRLGMAASVRAQDVTEPVAKNILFLSIYQMDLPVSRLSMKTIQAEIAKIKDLKLNFYYEFLDLNRFSGEDYLRAMFDLFKLKYANKRVDLVIVINHRMLKPWLQHRDTILPDTPVIFYGTGREEDFALDRLPPDVGGVMGEEEFTTSMRWFLNTNPGVDEVVLVHGVGPIDQLFVNMVDEVRDKVCSDRVRCTDWSGLPVTEMKRRAALLKKNSVILYTLLFEDAAGQQHKPIDVVREIASAASVPVLSGYDQFIGTGTIGGYMYSVEAQTSAVMQMGLMVLREGPDRKPTVMKKGGNQFIFDYRALKRFDIGLSTLPPGSIVKNRQYSVFELYPKEIAAVLSTLLVLLVLVVFLGRQTKRLNSAQAGLIELNESLEDEVRSRTVEIVSAKEQAEAANKAKSVFLANMSHEIRTPMNAIIGLAHLTLKTDLSAKQYDYVAKIEQSAGTLLAIINDILDFSKIEADKLDIEVTEFDLNEVMDNLLNMIMVKIPKRRLELVFDLDPTLPTSLKGDPLRLGQVLLNLLNNAIKFTENGEVVVAARPVMIEKDLAVIQFSIHDTGIGMSPDQQQAVFGSFAQADSSTTRRYGGTGLGLTISKKLVEMMGGKLTVESELGVGSTFSFTAKFGRYEKDNEERSMPFELLRGMRVLVVDDNDLCGMVLKGHLESIGFAVETSNSGAEAINIIKRADGSGGQPIELVFMDWKMVGQDGIETIRKIQQKDDLNHLPKIIVVTAYGAENMEKQADDVSFDGILSKPLTQSALLNKIMVVMGDQLVSPKAWQSNLQEKTAGLEQIRGARILVIEDDKINQQVARELLKKEGFIVAVAENGRVGLDLLYASLENDPFDAVLMDIQMPVMDGYAATEKIRKDDRFSNLPVIAMTADAIRGVSEKALGEGMDDFISKPVDPAVLYRTLVKWIGPAR
;
A
#
# COMPACT_ATOMS: atom_id res chain seq x y z
N MET A 1 38.23 -24.11 63.26
CA MET A 1 37.37 -22.94 63.54
C MET A 1 38.09 -21.61 63.21
N LYS A 2 38.70 -21.48 62.01
CA LYS A 2 39.39 -20.25 61.56
C LYS A 2 39.36 -20.01 60.04
N LEU A 3 38.44 -20.67 59.30
CA LEU A 3 38.33 -20.57 57.83
C LEU A 3 36.88 -20.34 57.33
N ARG A 4 36.00 -19.84 58.20
CA ARG A 4 34.64 -19.38 57.80
C ARG A 4 34.51 -17.85 57.81
N GLY A 5 35.60 -17.12 58.00
CA GLY A 5 35.62 -15.66 58.19
C GLY A 5 36.01 -14.81 56.99
N GLU A 6 36.60 -15.38 55.93
CA GLU A 6 37.13 -14.57 54.80
C GLU A 6 36.23 -14.58 53.55
N SER A 7 35.42 -15.61 53.35
CA SER A 7 34.46 -15.68 52.22
C SER A 7 33.29 -14.68 52.35
N VAL A 8 32.96 -14.23 53.58
CA VAL A 8 31.86 -13.28 53.82
C VAL A 8 32.31 -11.82 53.66
N ARG A 9 33.63 -11.55 53.66
CA ARG A 9 34.17 -10.20 53.52
C ARG A 9 34.38 -9.80 52.06
N GLN A 10 34.76 -10.72 51.17
CA GLN A 10 34.89 -10.43 49.74
C GLN A 10 33.55 -10.29 49.01
N GLY A 11 32.52 -11.06 49.41
CA GLY A 11 31.17 -10.90 48.85
C GLY A 11 30.51 -9.55 49.20
N LYS A 12 30.82 -8.97 50.36
CA LYS A 12 30.31 -7.64 50.75
C LYS A 12 31.02 -6.49 50.04
N THR A 13 32.29 -6.63 49.68
CA THR A 13 33.03 -5.60 48.93
C THR A 13 32.60 -5.56 47.46
N VAL A 14 32.31 -6.72 46.85
CA VAL A 14 31.80 -6.80 45.47
C VAL A 14 30.35 -6.31 45.38
N LEU A 15 29.50 -6.62 46.36
CA LEU A 15 28.12 -6.12 46.42
C LEU A 15 28.05 -4.61 46.69
N LEU A 16 28.98 -4.06 47.49
CA LEU A 16 29.08 -2.63 47.76
C LEU A 16 29.63 -1.83 46.57
N LEU A 17 30.58 -2.39 45.80
CA LEU A 17 31.02 -1.81 44.53
C LEU A 17 29.90 -1.83 43.47
N PHE A 18 29.11 -2.91 43.43
CA PHE A 18 27.96 -3.01 42.55
C PHE A 18 26.87 -1.98 42.91
N LEU A 19 26.61 -1.76 44.20
CA LEU A 19 25.64 -0.76 44.68
C LEU A 19 26.11 0.70 44.49
N ILE A 20 27.42 0.96 44.54
CA ILE A 20 28.00 2.28 44.27
C ILE A 20 27.97 2.59 42.77
N LEU A 21 28.22 1.60 41.89
CA LEU A 21 28.08 1.75 40.45
C LEU A 21 26.60 1.84 40.01
N PHE A 22 25.68 1.16 40.72
CA PHE A 22 24.24 1.27 40.47
C PHE A 22 23.64 2.61 40.95
N ARG A 23 24.27 3.29 41.93
CA ARG A 23 23.87 4.64 42.37
C ARG A 23 24.53 5.79 41.61
N LEU A 24 25.58 5.54 40.82
CA LEU A 24 26.21 6.56 39.96
C LEU A 24 25.66 6.58 38.52
N GLY A 25 24.80 5.62 38.15
CA GLY A 25 24.08 5.58 36.87
C GLY A 25 22.70 6.25 36.85
N MET A 26 22.27 6.86 37.95
CA MET A 26 20.94 7.50 38.09
C MET A 26 21.07 8.85 38.78
N ALA A 27 21.59 9.84 38.05
CA ALA A 27 21.48 11.26 38.39
C ALA A 27 21.63 12.13 37.14
N ALA A 28 20.58 12.17 36.33
CA ALA A 28 20.32 13.25 35.38
C ALA A 28 18.82 13.36 35.09
N SER A 29 18.00 13.50 36.13
CA SER A 29 16.65 14.07 35.98
C SER A 29 16.81 15.58 35.89
N VAL A 30 17.00 16.08 34.66
CA VAL A 30 16.91 17.52 34.38
C VAL A 30 15.48 17.95 34.65
N ARG A 31 15.34 19.01 35.45
CA ARG A 31 14.08 19.75 35.68
C ARG A 31 13.30 19.89 34.37
N ALA A 32 12.05 19.44 34.37
CA ALA A 32 11.05 20.00 33.47
C ALA A 32 10.90 21.49 33.81
N GLN A 33 11.68 22.33 33.14
CA GLN A 33 11.27 23.71 32.91
C GLN A 33 10.10 23.66 31.93
N ASP A 34 9.10 24.51 32.17
CA ASP A 34 7.95 24.72 31.31
C ASP A 34 8.37 24.72 29.84
N VAL A 35 8.11 23.62 29.13
CA VAL A 35 8.26 23.56 27.69
C VAL A 35 7.03 24.26 27.13
N THR A 36 7.11 25.58 27.03
CA THR A 36 6.36 26.30 26.00
C THR A 36 6.58 25.56 24.70
N GLU A 37 5.51 25.12 24.01
CA GLU A 37 5.63 24.48 22.70
C GLU A 37 6.63 25.28 21.84
N PRO A 38 7.65 24.64 21.25
CA PRO A 38 8.63 25.36 20.45
C PRO A 38 7.90 26.04 19.29
N VAL A 39 7.95 27.37 19.28
CA VAL A 39 7.32 28.20 18.24
C VAL A 39 7.85 27.73 16.89
N ALA A 40 6.97 27.18 16.05
CA ALA A 40 7.33 26.69 14.75
C ALA A 40 7.89 27.84 13.88
N LYS A 41 9.10 27.67 13.36
CA LYS A 41 9.75 28.61 12.44
C LYS A 41 9.51 28.17 11.00
N ASN A 42 9.16 29.11 10.15
CA ASN A 42 8.80 28.81 8.76
C ASN A 42 9.92 29.29 7.83
N ILE A 43 10.45 28.38 7.02
CA ILE A 43 11.52 28.66 6.05
C ILE A 43 10.97 28.51 4.64
N LEU A 44 11.18 29.53 3.81
CA LEU A 44 10.82 29.51 2.39
C LEU A 44 12.06 29.27 1.53
N PHE A 45 12.10 28.14 0.83
CA PHE A 45 13.10 27.86 -0.20
C PHE A 45 12.63 28.37 -1.57
N LEU A 46 13.46 29.16 -2.23
CA LEU A 46 13.25 29.62 -3.60
C LEU A 46 14.31 28.99 -4.49
N SER A 47 13.92 28.20 -5.49
CA SER A 47 14.87 27.43 -6.30
C SER A 47 14.58 27.55 -7.79
N ILE A 48 15.64 27.52 -8.59
CA ILE A 48 15.54 27.36 -10.05
C ILE A 48 15.80 25.91 -10.50
N TYR A 49 16.05 25.00 -9.54
CA TYR A 49 16.26 23.59 -9.81
C TYR A 49 14.99 22.80 -9.50
N GLN A 50 14.59 21.94 -10.45
CA GLN A 50 13.53 20.97 -10.22
C GLN A 50 13.95 20.01 -9.10
N MET A 51 12.98 19.56 -8.29
CA MET A 51 13.28 18.75 -7.09
C MET A 51 13.89 17.38 -7.40
N ASP A 52 13.67 16.85 -8.60
CA ASP A 52 14.14 15.54 -9.02
C ASP A 52 15.60 15.52 -9.52
N LEU A 53 16.21 16.71 -9.73
CA LEU A 53 17.60 16.83 -10.16
C LEU A 53 18.58 16.36 -9.07
N PRO A 54 19.73 15.75 -9.44
CA PRO A 54 20.74 15.28 -8.48
C PRO A 54 21.20 16.35 -7.48
N VAL A 55 21.40 17.59 -7.95
CA VAL A 55 21.74 18.76 -7.10
C VAL A 55 20.70 19.02 -6.02
N SER A 56 19.41 18.98 -6.37
CA SER A 56 18.30 19.20 -5.43
C SER A 56 18.19 18.07 -4.42
N ARG A 57 18.35 16.82 -4.85
CA ARG A 57 18.33 15.64 -3.96
C ARG A 57 19.48 15.68 -2.97
N LEU A 58 20.68 16.02 -3.44
CA LEU A 58 21.89 16.11 -2.61
C LEU A 58 21.76 17.22 -1.57
N SER A 59 21.23 18.38 -1.99
CA SER A 59 20.92 19.49 -1.11
C SER A 59 19.87 19.08 -0.07
N MET A 60 18.74 18.50 -0.47
CA MET A 60 17.68 18.07 0.46
C MET A 60 18.15 17.02 1.47
N LYS A 61 18.96 16.05 1.05
CA LYS A 61 19.58 15.07 1.95
C LYS A 61 20.47 15.75 2.99
N THR A 62 21.22 16.77 2.59
CA THR A 62 22.06 17.55 3.49
C THR A 62 21.21 18.37 4.47
N ILE A 63 20.14 19.01 3.99
CA ILE A 63 19.18 19.74 4.82
C ILE A 63 18.61 18.82 5.90
N GLN A 64 18.14 17.63 5.52
CA GLN A 64 17.63 16.63 6.46
C GLN A 64 18.68 16.22 7.50
N ALA A 65 19.93 16.00 7.07
CA ALA A 65 21.01 15.64 7.98
C ALA A 65 21.34 16.77 8.98
N GLU A 66 21.29 18.04 8.57
CA GLU A 66 21.47 19.17 9.49
C GLU A 66 20.28 19.33 10.44
N ILE A 67 19.04 19.14 9.96
CA ILE A 67 17.83 19.18 10.80
C ILE A 67 17.87 18.07 11.86
N ALA A 68 18.30 16.86 11.50
CA ALA A 68 18.37 15.72 12.42
C ALA A 68 19.32 15.96 13.61
N LYS A 69 20.25 16.92 13.51
CA LYS A 69 21.15 17.31 14.61
C LYS A 69 20.45 18.22 15.64
N ILE A 70 19.22 18.63 15.40
CA ILE A 70 18.50 19.68 16.14
C ILE A 70 17.25 19.09 16.77
N LYS A 71 17.08 19.30 18.07
CA LYS A 71 15.94 18.79 18.85
C LYS A 71 15.09 19.89 19.48
N ASP A 72 15.56 21.14 19.41
CA ASP A 72 15.04 22.31 20.11
C ASP A 72 14.18 23.24 19.23
N LEU A 73 14.10 23.00 17.92
CA LEU A 73 13.35 23.82 16.97
C LEU A 73 12.36 22.98 16.17
N LYS A 74 11.12 23.47 16.06
CA LYS A 74 10.14 22.96 15.09
C LYS A 74 10.24 23.80 13.82
N LEU A 75 10.52 23.17 12.68
CA LEU A 75 10.72 23.85 11.39
C LEU A 75 9.64 23.42 10.39
N ASN A 76 9.02 24.41 9.73
CA ASN A 76 8.13 24.19 8.59
C ASN A 76 8.82 24.70 7.32
N PHE A 77 8.60 24.00 6.21
CA PHE A 77 9.24 24.33 4.93
C PHE A 77 8.21 24.66 3.87
N TYR A 78 8.44 25.76 3.17
CA TYR A 78 7.82 26.07 1.89
C TYR A 78 8.89 25.95 0.81
N TYR A 79 8.55 25.43 -0.37
CA TYR A 79 9.47 25.31 -1.48
C TYR A 79 8.79 25.81 -2.76
N GLU A 80 9.42 26.77 -3.43
CA GLU A 80 8.97 27.31 -4.70
C GLU A 80 10.01 27.06 -5.78
N PHE A 81 9.52 26.65 -6.95
CA PHE A 81 10.34 26.46 -8.14
C PHE A 81 9.99 27.53 -9.17
N LEU A 82 11.02 28.22 -9.70
CA LEU A 82 10.89 29.15 -10.82
C LEU A 82 11.81 28.75 -11.95
N ASP A 83 11.24 28.60 -13.14
CA ASP A 83 11.99 28.14 -14.30
C ASP A 83 12.67 29.30 -15.04
N LEU A 84 13.62 29.94 -14.36
CA LEU A 84 14.39 31.05 -14.91
C LEU A 84 15.37 30.63 -16.03
N ASN A 85 15.53 29.33 -16.23
CA ASN A 85 16.37 28.81 -17.31
C ASN A 85 15.63 28.82 -18.65
N ARG A 86 14.31 28.58 -18.64
CA ARG A 86 13.46 28.63 -19.86
C ARG A 86 12.69 29.94 -20.00
N PHE A 87 12.27 30.54 -18.88
CA PHE A 87 11.44 31.73 -18.85
C PHE A 87 12.09 32.81 -17.96
N SER A 88 12.79 33.76 -18.58
CA SER A 88 13.50 34.83 -17.87
C SER A 88 12.99 36.24 -18.22
N GLY A 89 11.85 36.34 -18.91
CA GLY A 89 11.27 37.62 -19.29
C GLY A 89 10.66 38.37 -18.09
N GLU A 90 10.68 39.70 -18.15
CA GLU A 90 10.09 40.57 -17.12
C GLU A 90 8.61 40.27 -16.84
N ASP A 91 7.84 39.93 -17.88
CA ASP A 91 6.42 39.57 -17.71
C ASP A 91 6.22 38.28 -16.92
N TYR A 92 7.10 37.29 -17.11
CA TYR A 92 7.08 36.04 -16.35
C TYR A 92 7.44 36.29 -14.88
N LEU A 93 8.52 37.06 -14.65
CA LEU A 93 8.94 37.43 -13.30
C LEU A 93 7.85 38.20 -12.56
N ARG A 94 7.23 39.19 -13.21
CA ARG A 94 6.11 39.97 -12.65
C ARG A 94 4.95 39.07 -12.26
N ALA A 95 4.48 38.21 -13.17
CA ALA A 95 3.38 37.30 -12.88
C ALA A 95 3.68 36.33 -11.72
N MET A 96 4.91 35.81 -11.64
CA MET A 96 5.32 34.93 -10.56
C MET A 96 5.40 35.65 -9.21
N PHE A 97 5.94 36.87 -9.18
CA PHE A 97 6.02 37.64 -7.93
C PHE A 97 4.66 38.19 -7.48
N ASP A 98 3.75 38.53 -8.40
CA ASP A 98 2.35 38.85 -8.07
C ASP A 98 1.64 37.65 -7.44
N LEU A 99 1.86 36.44 -7.96
CA LEU A 99 1.37 35.21 -7.34
C LEU A 99 1.97 34.99 -5.94
N PHE A 100 3.27 35.23 -5.76
CA PHE A 100 3.91 35.09 -4.45
C PHE A 100 3.37 36.10 -3.44
N LYS A 101 3.10 37.33 -3.87
CA LYS A 101 2.46 38.34 -3.04
C LYS A 101 1.11 37.86 -2.52
N LEU A 102 0.27 37.26 -3.37
CA LEU A 102 -1.00 36.68 -2.95
C LEU A 102 -0.83 35.45 -2.05
N LYS A 103 0.10 34.55 -2.41
CA LYS A 103 0.34 33.27 -1.71
C LYS A 103 0.90 33.47 -0.29
N TYR A 104 1.69 34.52 -0.09
CA TYR A 104 2.38 34.80 1.16
C TYR A 104 1.81 35.99 1.95
N ALA A 105 0.80 36.70 1.45
CA ALA A 105 0.18 37.87 2.11
C ALA A 105 -0.18 37.66 3.59
N ASN A 106 -0.64 36.46 3.95
CA ASN A 106 -1.07 36.12 5.32
C ASN A 106 -0.21 35.01 5.95
N LYS A 107 0.98 34.75 5.41
CA LYS A 107 1.87 33.71 5.93
C LYS A 107 3.05 34.35 6.65
N ARG A 108 3.33 33.83 7.84
CA ARG A 108 4.58 34.14 8.53
C ARG A 108 5.70 33.31 7.94
N VAL A 109 6.72 33.97 7.40
CA VAL A 109 7.98 33.34 6.98
C VAL A 109 9.09 33.97 7.81
N ASP A 110 9.86 33.15 8.53
CA ASP A 110 10.91 33.59 9.44
C ASP A 110 12.29 33.65 8.77
N LEU A 111 12.47 32.96 7.64
CA LEU A 111 13.70 32.94 6.86
C LEU A 111 13.42 32.57 5.39
N VAL A 112 14.07 33.24 4.45
CA VAL A 112 14.06 32.86 3.03
C VAL A 112 15.42 32.29 2.64
N ILE A 113 15.45 31.10 2.04
CA ILE A 113 16.65 30.49 1.49
C ILE A 113 16.57 30.48 -0.04
N VAL A 114 17.47 31.21 -0.69
CA VAL A 114 17.54 31.29 -2.16
C VAL A 114 18.58 30.29 -2.68
N ILE A 115 18.10 29.29 -3.41
CA ILE A 115 18.88 28.26 -4.07
C ILE A 115 19.17 28.72 -5.50
N ASN A 116 20.44 28.91 -5.78
CA ASN A 116 20.99 29.54 -6.97
C ASN A 116 20.85 31.08 -6.98
N HIS A 117 21.96 31.71 -7.30
CA HIS A 117 22.14 33.14 -7.26
C HIS A 117 21.30 33.92 -8.30
N ARG A 118 20.92 33.31 -9.43
CA ARG A 118 20.13 33.98 -10.48
C ARG A 118 18.74 34.40 -9.99
N MET A 119 18.24 33.73 -8.96
CA MET A 119 16.97 34.05 -8.30
C MET A 119 17.11 35.17 -7.27
N LEU A 120 18.32 35.43 -6.77
CA LEU A 120 18.54 36.40 -5.69
C LEU A 120 18.16 37.82 -6.13
N LYS A 121 18.69 38.28 -7.27
CA LYS A 121 18.45 39.66 -7.73
C LYS A 121 16.95 39.93 -8.03
N PRO A 122 16.24 39.09 -8.81
CA PRO A 122 14.80 39.27 -9.01
C PRO A 122 13.99 39.23 -7.71
N TRP A 123 14.37 38.35 -6.77
CA TRP A 123 13.73 38.28 -5.46
C TRP A 123 13.92 39.57 -4.65
N LEU A 124 15.15 40.07 -4.54
CA LEU A 124 15.46 41.28 -3.77
C LEU A 124 14.72 42.52 -4.30
N GLN A 125 14.40 42.58 -5.60
CA GLN A 125 13.63 43.68 -6.19
C GLN A 125 12.15 43.68 -5.78
N HIS A 126 11.59 42.53 -5.40
CA HIS A 126 10.16 42.38 -5.10
C HIS A 126 9.87 42.04 -3.64
N ARG A 127 10.88 41.60 -2.87
CA ARG A 127 10.72 41.05 -1.51
C ARG A 127 10.00 42.01 -0.56
N ASP A 128 10.24 43.32 -0.67
CA ASP A 128 9.68 44.31 0.26
C ASP A 128 8.14 44.37 0.16
N THR A 129 7.58 43.94 -0.97
CA THR A 129 6.12 43.87 -1.19
C THR A 129 5.51 42.51 -0.88
N ILE A 130 6.33 41.48 -0.66
CA ILE A 130 5.92 40.07 -0.48
C ILE A 130 6.15 39.62 0.97
N LEU A 131 7.38 39.79 1.46
CA LEU A 131 7.86 39.39 2.79
C LEU A 131 8.84 40.46 3.31
N PRO A 132 8.33 41.62 3.77
CA PRO A 132 9.17 42.68 4.32
C PRO A 132 9.94 42.18 5.56
N ASP A 133 11.14 42.72 5.76
CA ASP A 133 12.00 42.47 6.93
C ASP A 133 12.37 41.00 7.21
N THR A 134 12.16 40.11 6.23
CA THR A 134 12.50 38.68 6.36
C THR A 134 13.94 38.43 5.92
N PRO A 135 14.82 37.89 6.79
CA PRO A 135 16.20 37.61 6.44
C PRO A 135 16.31 36.67 5.24
N VAL A 136 17.32 36.89 4.40
CA VAL A 136 17.56 36.09 3.20
C VAL A 136 18.95 35.45 3.29
N ILE A 137 19.01 34.13 3.12
CA ILE A 137 20.27 33.41 2.96
C ILE A 137 20.31 32.79 1.58
N PHE A 138 21.37 33.02 0.81
CA PHE A 138 21.51 32.42 -0.51
C PHE A 138 22.68 31.45 -0.60
N TYR A 139 22.62 30.54 -1.56
CA TYR A 139 23.81 29.85 -2.05
C TYR A 139 23.75 29.54 -3.53
N GLY A 140 24.92 29.44 -4.13
CA GLY A 140 25.06 29.15 -5.56
C GLY A 140 26.47 29.43 -6.06
N THR A 141 26.58 29.33 -7.38
CA THR A 141 27.80 29.54 -8.16
C THR A 141 27.90 30.99 -8.62
N GLY A 142 29.06 31.52 -9.00
CA GLY A 142 29.18 32.79 -9.74
C GLY A 142 30.40 33.63 -9.33
N ARG A 143 30.68 34.72 -10.07
CA ARG A 143 31.83 35.60 -9.78
C ARG A 143 31.44 36.76 -8.88
N GLU A 144 32.32 37.21 -7.99
CA GLU A 144 32.06 38.34 -7.08
C GLU A 144 31.51 39.60 -7.80
N GLU A 145 31.97 39.85 -9.03
CA GLU A 145 31.57 40.97 -9.89
C GLU A 145 30.10 40.90 -10.33
N ASP A 146 29.55 39.69 -10.49
CA ASP A 146 28.15 39.46 -10.90
C ASP A 146 27.15 39.87 -9.80
N PHE A 147 27.63 40.03 -8.56
CA PHE A 147 26.78 40.10 -7.36
C PHE A 147 26.75 41.43 -6.65
N ALA A 148 27.74 42.30 -6.90
CA ALA A 148 27.94 43.51 -6.07
C ALA A 148 27.79 43.19 -4.57
N LEU A 149 28.42 42.10 -4.09
CA LEU A 149 28.24 41.54 -2.74
C LEU A 149 28.40 42.59 -1.64
N ASP A 150 29.29 43.56 -1.85
CA ASP A 150 29.56 44.64 -0.91
C ASP A 150 28.42 45.68 -0.82
N ARG A 151 27.35 45.53 -1.62
CA ARG A 151 26.13 46.36 -1.65
C ARG A 151 24.87 45.59 -1.26
N LEU A 152 24.99 44.35 -0.78
CA LEU A 152 23.82 43.59 -0.31
C LEU A 152 23.21 44.26 0.94
N PRO A 153 21.87 44.22 1.09
CA PRO A 153 21.21 44.65 2.32
C PRO A 153 21.74 43.88 3.54
N PRO A 154 21.75 44.49 4.73
CA PRO A 154 22.38 43.92 5.92
C PRO A 154 21.66 42.67 6.48
N ASP A 155 20.44 42.40 6.05
CA ASP A 155 19.63 41.21 6.36
C ASP A 155 19.82 40.07 5.34
N VAL A 156 20.75 40.24 4.38
CA VAL A 156 21.06 39.27 3.32
C VAL A 156 22.47 38.74 3.51
N GLY A 157 22.60 37.42 3.62
CA GLY A 157 23.89 36.72 3.69
C GLY A 157 23.85 35.44 2.87
N GLY A 158 24.92 34.65 2.89
CA GLY A 158 24.96 33.47 2.06
C GLY A 158 26.34 32.91 1.82
N VAL A 159 26.38 31.83 1.04
CA VAL A 159 27.59 31.09 0.71
C VAL A 159 27.75 31.08 -0.81
N MET A 160 28.91 31.53 -1.28
CA MET A 160 29.22 31.53 -2.71
C MET A 160 30.35 30.56 -3.02
N GLY A 161 30.06 29.60 -3.89
CA GLY A 161 31.06 28.72 -4.48
C GLY A 161 31.58 29.28 -5.80
N GLU A 162 32.85 29.03 -6.09
CA GLU A 162 33.46 29.36 -7.38
C GLU A 162 33.60 28.10 -8.22
N GLU A 163 33.16 28.09 -9.47
CA GLU A 163 33.36 26.92 -10.33
C GLU A 163 34.77 26.95 -10.93
N GLU A 164 35.77 26.47 -10.17
CA GLU A 164 37.18 26.58 -10.53
C GLU A 164 37.81 25.22 -10.94
N PHE A 165 37.82 24.92 -12.24
CA PHE A 165 38.50 23.71 -12.74
C PHE A 165 40.02 23.85 -12.83
N THR A 166 40.55 25.08 -12.92
CA THR A 166 42.00 25.30 -13.11
C THR A 166 42.81 24.77 -11.92
N THR A 167 42.30 24.89 -10.69
CA THR A 167 42.93 24.34 -9.48
C THR A 167 43.01 22.80 -9.54
N SER A 168 41.92 22.14 -9.94
CA SER A 168 41.90 20.69 -10.17
C SER A 168 42.93 20.27 -11.23
N MET A 169 42.97 20.97 -12.36
CA MET A 169 43.88 20.66 -13.46
C MET A 169 45.35 20.89 -13.11
N ARG A 170 45.69 22.00 -12.45
CA ARG A 170 47.06 22.28 -12.01
C ARG A 170 47.55 21.22 -11.03
N TRP A 171 46.73 20.86 -10.04
CA TRP A 171 47.06 19.79 -9.11
C TRP A 171 47.32 18.47 -9.86
N PHE A 172 46.43 18.10 -10.77
CA PHE A 172 46.51 16.83 -11.48
C PHE A 172 47.76 16.74 -12.36
N LEU A 173 48.05 17.79 -13.14
CA LEU A 173 49.22 17.85 -14.02
C LEU A 173 50.54 17.90 -13.24
N ASN A 174 50.58 18.60 -12.10
CA ASN A 174 51.76 18.61 -11.23
C ASN A 174 52.05 17.22 -10.64
N THR A 175 51.00 16.46 -10.34
CA THR A 175 51.10 15.10 -9.80
C THR A 175 51.43 14.08 -10.90
N ASN A 176 51.01 14.35 -12.14
CA ASN A 176 51.14 13.46 -13.29
C ASN A 176 51.90 14.17 -14.44
N PRO A 177 53.22 14.42 -14.30
CA PRO A 177 53.99 15.24 -15.24
C PRO A 177 54.15 14.64 -16.64
N GLY A 178 53.77 13.36 -16.82
CA GLY A 178 53.76 12.65 -18.11
C GLY A 178 52.49 12.86 -18.93
N VAL A 179 51.51 13.62 -18.44
CA VAL A 179 50.31 13.99 -19.19
C VAL A 179 50.64 15.14 -20.14
N ASP A 180 50.36 14.95 -21.43
CA ASP A 180 50.59 15.95 -22.49
C ASP A 180 49.31 16.32 -23.25
N GLU A 181 48.17 15.71 -22.91
CA GLU A 181 46.88 16.00 -23.52
C GLU A 181 45.75 16.12 -22.48
N VAL A 182 44.97 17.19 -22.58
CA VAL A 182 43.73 17.41 -21.83
C VAL A 182 42.56 17.42 -22.81
N VAL A 183 41.61 16.51 -22.62
CA VAL A 183 40.39 16.43 -23.41
C VAL A 183 39.29 17.19 -22.68
N LEU A 184 38.75 18.23 -23.30
CA LEU A 184 37.68 19.05 -22.76
C LEU A 184 36.34 18.51 -23.22
N VAL A 185 35.45 18.17 -22.27
CA VAL A 185 34.10 17.67 -22.57
C VAL A 185 33.07 18.60 -21.93
N HIS A 186 32.27 19.24 -22.78
CA HIS A 186 31.15 20.10 -22.44
C HIS A 186 30.08 20.04 -23.54
N GLY A 187 28.85 20.49 -23.22
CA GLY A 187 27.78 20.59 -24.21
C GLY A 187 27.83 21.85 -25.06
N VAL A 188 26.93 21.91 -26.04
CA VAL A 188 26.85 23.00 -27.03
C VAL A 188 25.54 23.79 -26.97
N GLY A 189 24.55 23.32 -26.21
CA GLY A 189 23.23 23.92 -26.12
C GLY A 189 23.22 25.29 -25.43
N PRO A 190 22.11 26.04 -25.48
CA PRO A 190 22.01 27.37 -24.89
C PRO A 190 22.31 27.42 -23.38
N ILE A 191 22.00 26.35 -22.65
CA ILE A 191 22.32 26.22 -21.22
C ILE A 191 23.82 25.93 -21.03
N ASP A 192 24.41 25.11 -21.91
CA ASP A 192 25.83 24.76 -21.84
C ASP A 192 26.74 25.96 -22.10
N GLN A 193 26.30 26.92 -22.93
CA GLN A 193 27.01 28.18 -23.19
C GLN A 193 27.33 28.98 -21.92
N LEU A 194 26.53 28.81 -20.85
CA LEU A 194 26.78 29.45 -19.56
C LEU A 194 28.09 28.99 -18.92
N PHE A 195 28.58 27.80 -19.26
CA PHE A 195 29.76 27.17 -18.68
C PHE A 195 30.99 27.23 -19.61
N VAL A 196 30.85 27.72 -20.85
CA VAL A 196 31.94 27.76 -21.85
C VAL A 196 33.10 28.64 -21.36
N ASN A 197 32.82 29.75 -20.68
CA ASN A 197 33.86 30.61 -20.12
C ASN A 197 34.83 29.88 -19.17
N MET A 198 34.33 28.87 -18.43
CA MET A 198 35.17 28.07 -17.53
C MET A 198 36.06 27.10 -18.29
N VAL A 199 35.56 26.56 -19.40
CA VAL A 199 36.34 25.72 -20.31
C VAL A 199 37.42 26.55 -21.00
N ASP A 200 37.08 27.76 -21.44
CA ASP A 200 38.02 28.72 -22.02
C ASP A 200 39.11 29.11 -21.02
N GLU A 201 38.76 29.32 -19.75
CA GLU A 201 39.75 29.63 -18.71
C GLU A 201 40.74 28.47 -18.48
N VAL A 202 40.27 27.22 -18.50
CA VAL A 202 41.17 26.06 -18.49
C VAL A 202 42.01 26.05 -19.77
N ARG A 203 41.40 26.34 -20.91
CA ARG A 203 42.11 26.38 -22.19
C ARG A 203 43.26 27.39 -22.17
N ASP A 204 43.02 28.57 -21.61
CA ASP A 204 43.98 29.67 -21.64
C ASP A 204 45.01 29.58 -20.51
N LYS A 205 44.63 29.10 -19.32
CA LYS A 205 45.51 29.08 -18.13
C LYS A 205 46.21 27.75 -17.88
N VAL A 206 45.78 26.67 -18.51
CA VAL A 206 46.33 25.31 -18.32
C VAL A 206 47.02 24.81 -19.59
N CYS A 207 46.45 25.07 -20.77
CA CYS A 207 47.08 24.65 -22.01
C CYS A 207 48.30 25.55 -22.29
N SER A 208 49.39 24.90 -22.65
CA SER A 208 50.69 25.52 -22.89
C SER A 208 51.43 24.71 -23.94
N ASP A 209 52.62 25.14 -24.36
CA ASP A 209 53.44 24.38 -25.32
C ASP A 209 53.70 22.93 -24.89
N ARG A 210 53.55 22.62 -23.59
CA ARG A 210 53.76 21.29 -23.01
C ARG A 210 52.49 20.42 -22.94
N VAL A 211 51.30 21.01 -22.91
CA VAL A 211 50.04 20.29 -22.73
C VAL A 211 49.02 20.75 -23.77
N ARG A 212 48.70 19.86 -24.72
CA ARG A 212 47.70 20.09 -25.76
C ARG A 212 46.30 19.94 -25.19
N CYS A 213 45.39 20.81 -25.61
CA CYS A 213 43.98 20.67 -25.27
C CYS A 213 43.14 20.35 -26.50
N THR A 214 42.32 19.30 -26.38
CA THR A 214 41.47 18.79 -27.45
C THR A 214 40.01 18.95 -27.01
N ASP A 215 39.24 19.74 -27.74
CA ASP A 215 37.83 19.98 -27.46
C ASP A 215 36.94 18.93 -28.14
N TRP A 216 36.08 18.26 -27.37
CA TRP A 216 35.15 17.25 -27.86
C TRP A 216 33.69 17.73 -27.93
N SER A 217 33.39 18.98 -27.59
CA SER A 217 32.02 19.52 -27.62
C SER A 217 31.33 19.36 -28.98
N GLY A 218 32.09 19.38 -30.08
CA GLY A 218 31.60 19.12 -31.44
C GLY A 218 31.25 17.67 -31.78
N LEU A 219 31.24 16.74 -30.82
CA LEU A 219 30.97 15.31 -31.04
C LEU A 219 29.66 14.86 -30.38
N PRO A 220 28.93 13.88 -30.93
CA PRO A 220 27.87 13.19 -30.22
C PRO A 220 28.41 12.38 -29.04
N VAL A 221 27.63 12.20 -27.97
CA VAL A 221 28.05 11.47 -26.75
C VAL A 221 28.50 10.03 -27.06
N THR A 222 27.83 9.38 -28.02
CA THR A 222 28.18 8.02 -28.47
C THR A 222 29.60 7.94 -29.02
N GLU A 223 30.04 8.95 -29.76
CA GLU A 223 31.39 9.04 -30.30
C GLU A 223 32.41 9.44 -29.22
N MET A 224 32.04 10.35 -28.31
CA MET A 224 32.90 10.68 -27.15
C MET A 224 33.23 9.44 -26.32
N LYS A 225 32.23 8.60 -26.03
CA LYS A 225 32.40 7.33 -25.31
C LYS A 225 33.34 6.37 -26.03
N ARG A 226 33.16 6.21 -27.35
CA ARG A 226 34.02 5.37 -28.19
C ARG A 226 35.48 5.87 -28.16
N ARG A 227 35.69 7.18 -28.28
CA ARG A 227 37.02 7.79 -28.26
C ARG A 227 37.66 7.72 -26.88
N ALA A 228 36.89 7.85 -25.80
CA ALA A 228 37.40 7.77 -24.43
C ALA A 228 38.10 6.42 -24.16
N ALA A 229 37.61 5.31 -24.73
CA ALA A 229 38.23 3.99 -24.62
C ALA A 229 39.56 3.85 -25.38
N LEU A 230 39.82 4.73 -26.35
CA LEU A 230 40.99 4.71 -27.23
C LEU A 230 42.03 5.78 -26.88
N LEU A 231 41.78 6.59 -25.86
CA LEU A 231 42.73 7.62 -25.41
C LEU A 231 44.03 6.98 -24.92
N LYS A 232 45.14 7.68 -25.19
CA LYS A 232 46.48 7.27 -24.77
C LYS A 232 46.63 7.50 -23.27
N LYS A 233 47.49 6.73 -22.60
CA LYS A 233 47.70 6.82 -21.14
C LYS A 233 48.19 8.17 -20.63
N ASN A 234 48.76 9.01 -21.51
CA ASN A 234 49.21 10.38 -21.23
C ASN A 234 48.13 11.44 -21.45
N SER A 235 46.87 11.04 -21.64
CA SER A 235 45.73 11.95 -21.75
C SER A 235 44.93 11.98 -20.44
N VAL A 236 44.18 13.07 -20.21
CA VAL A 236 43.20 13.22 -19.13
C VAL A 236 41.93 13.87 -19.67
N ILE A 237 40.76 13.45 -19.20
CA ILE A 237 39.48 14.08 -19.56
C ILE A 237 39.07 15.05 -18.45
N LEU A 238 38.76 16.29 -18.81
CA LEU A 238 38.02 17.23 -17.96
C LEU A 238 36.56 17.28 -18.42
N TYR A 239 35.69 16.67 -17.63
CA TYR A 239 34.25 16.73 -17.83
C TYR A 239 33.65 17.89 -17.01
N THR A 240 32.87 18.75 -17.68
CA THR A 240 32.19 19.88 -17.04
C THR A 240 30.69 19.60 -16.89
N LEU A 241 29.85 20.07 -17.81
CA LEU A 241 28.43 19.77 -17.94
C LEU A 241 28.10 19.60 -19.42
N LEU A 242 27.27 18.62 -19.74
CA LEU A 242 26.77 18.38 -21.09
C LEU A 242 25.28 18.08 -21.01
N PHE A 243 24.46 19.07 -21.33
CA PHE A 243 23.02 18.96 -21.48
C PHE A 243 22.64 18.68 -22.92
N GLU A 244 23.30 19.29 -23.89
CA GLU A 244 23.06 19.05 -25.32
C GLU A 244 24.36 18.73 -26.06
N ASP A 245 24.34 17.67 -26.87
CA ASP A 245 25.49 17.31 -27.72
C ASP A 245 25.42 17.94 -29.11
N ALA A 246 26.47 17.77 -29.91
CA ALA A 246 26.55 18.32 -31.26
C ALA A 246 25.50 17.75 -32.26
N ALA A 247 24.82 16.66 -31.91
CA ALA A 247 23.70 16.12 -32.69
C ALA A 247 22.35 16.73 -32.27
N GLY A 248 22.33 17.66 -31.32
CA GLY A 248 21.13 18.26 -30.76
C GLY A 248 20.39 17.35 -29.77
N GLN A 249 21.01 16.24 -29.34
CA GLN A 249 20.40 15.33 -28.37
C GLN A 249 20.55 15.88 -26.96
N GLN A 250 19.43 15.89 -26.22
CA GLN A 250 19.41 16.29 -24.81
C GLN A 250 19.80 15.12 -23.91
N HIS A 251 20.61 15.41 -22.90
CA HIS A 251 21.20 14.45 -21.99
C HIS A 251 21.12 14.94 -20.53
N LYS A 252 21.16 13.98 -19.60
CA LYS A 252 21.42 14.27 -18.18
C LYS A 252 22.93 14.25 -17.96
N PRO A 253 23.56 15.34 -17.49
CA PRO A 253 25.02 15.39 -17.33
C PRO A 253 25.61 14.23 -16.52
N ILE A 254 24.92 13.82 -15.45
CA ILE A 254 25.33 12.69 -14.59
C ILE A 254 25.43 11.36 -15.34
N ASP A 255 24.57 11.13 -16.33
CA ASP A 255 24.56 9.89 -17.10
C ASP A 255 25.66 9.93 -18.17
N VAL A 256 25.87 11.08 -18.81
CA VAL A 256 26.96 11.30 -19.77
C VAL A 256 28.32 11.05 -19.13
N VAL A 257 28.60 11.67 -17.97
CA VAL A 257 29.89 11.49 -17.29
C VAL A 257 30.09 10.04 -16.85
N ARG A 258 29.04 9.35 -16.41
CA ARG A 258 29.10 7.93 -16.05
C ARG A 258 29.43 7.08 -17.27
N GLU A 259 28.80 7.34 -18.41
CA GLU A 259 29.08 6.62 -19.65
C GLU A 259 30.51 6.83 -20.13
N ILE A 260 30.98 8.08 -20.16
CA ILE A 260 32.35 8.41 -20.55
C ILE A 260 33.37 7.81 -19.57
N ALA A 261 33.19 8.00 -18.26
CA ALA A 261 34.12 7.51 -17.25
C ALA A 261 34.16 5.97 -17.15
N SER A 262 33.05 5.28 -17.44
CA SER A 262 33.04 3.82 -17.50
C SER A 262 33.88 3.29 -18.67
N ALA A 263 33.83 3.95 -19.83
CA ALA A 263 34.57 3.56 -21.02
C ALA A 263 36.03 4.06 -21.04
N ALA A 264 36.33 5.17 -20.33
CA ALA A 264 37.63 5.82 -20.37
C ALA A 264 38.76 4.91 -19.86
N SER A 265 39.82 4.79 -20.66
CA SER A 265 41.09 4.18 -20.25
C SER A 265 41.96 5.12 -19.40
N VAL A 266 41.57 6.39 -19.32
CA VAL A 266 42.29 7.48 -18.69
C VAL A 266 41.50 8.15 -17.55
N PRO A 267 42.20 8.82 -16.62
CA PRO A 267 41.62 9.71 -15.62
C PRO A 267 40.53 10.65 -16.16
N VAL A 268 39.39 10.70 -15.48
CA VAL A 268 38.30 11.66 -15.75
C VAL A 268 38.11 12.54 -14.52
N LEU A 269 38.36 13.84 -14.68
CA LEU A 269 38.12 14.86 -13.65
C LEU A 269 36.77 15.53 -13.87
N SER A 270 36.18 15.99 -12.78
CA SER A 270 35.01 16.87 -12.80
C SER A 270 35.05 17.81 -11.61
N GLY A 271 34.33 18.93 -11.68
CA GLY A 271 34.32 19.95 -10.63
C GLY A 271 33.05 20.01 -9.79
N TYR A 272 32.15 19.03 -9.87
CA TYR A 272 30.91 19.00 -9.09
C TYR A 272 30.80 17.75 -8.23
N ASP A 273 30.62 17.90 -6.92
CA ASP A 273 30.62 16.77 -5.96
C ASP A 273 29.51 15.74 -6.20
N GLN A 274 28.41 16.14 -6.85
CA GLN A 274 27.34 15.25 -7.32
C GLN A 274 27.83 14.18 -8.33
N PHE A 275 29.00 14.35 -8.94
CA PHE A 275 29.56 13.39 -9.90
C PHE A 275 30.51 12.37 -9.26
N ILE A 276 30.79 12.48 -7.96
CA ILE A 276 31.52 11.46 -7.22
C ILE A 276 30.73 10.14 -7.25
N GLY A 277 31.41 9.01 -7.48
CA GLY A 277 30.79 7.70 -7.66
C GLY A 277 30.42 7.34 -9.10
N THR A 278 30.54 8.26 -10.07
CA THR A 278 30.31 7.96 -11.50
C THR A 278 31.51 7.36 -12.23
N GLY A 279 32.65 7.26 -11.55
CA GLY A 279 33.94 6.87 -12.14
C GLY A 279 34.90 8.06 -12.34
N THR A 280 34.47 9.29 -12.04
CA THR A 280 35.37 10.45 -11.97
C THR A 280 36.29 10.34 -10.76
N ILE A 281 37.51 10.87 -10.88
CA ILE A 281 38.50 10.93 -9.79
C ILE A 281 38.10 11.98 -8.75
N GLY A 282 37.42 13.04 -9.18
CA GLY A 282 37.18 14.23 -8.37
C GLY A 282 38.22 15.32 -8.64
N GLY A 283 38.42 16.20 -7.66
CA GLY A 283 39.29 17.37 -7.79
C GLY A 283 38.98 18.42 -6.72
N TYR A 284 39.33 19.67 -6.99
CA TYR A 284 38.77 20.83 -6.30
C TYR A 284 37.36 21.06 -6.83
N MET A 285 36.36 20.71 -6.02
CA MET A 285 34.97 20.63 -6.46
C MET A 285 34.12 21.72 -5.81
N TYR A 286 33.18 22.23 -6.59
CA TYR A 286 31.99 22.87 -6.08
C TYR A 286 31.17 21.83 -5.31
N SER A 287 31.08 22.00 -3.99
CA SER A 287 30.35 21.06 -3.13
C SER A 287 28.98 21.59 -2.74
N VAL A 288 27.94 20.98 -3.30
CA VAL A 288 26.54 21.25 -2.95
C VAL A 288 26.29 20.90 -1.49
N GLU A 289 26.88 19.79 -1.01
CA GLU A 289 26.77 19.37 0.39
C GLU A 289 27.36 20.43 1.34
N ALA A 290 28.60 20.88 1.09
CA ALA A 290 29.26 21.84 1.97
C ALA A 290 28.52 23.19 2.02
N GLN A 291 28.05 23.68 0.87
CA GLN A 291 27.29 24.93 0.81
C GLN A 291 25.95 24.82 1.51
N THR A 292 25.22 23.73 1.24
CA THR A 292 23.92 23.51 1.88
C THR A 292 24.07 23.39 3.40
N SER A 293 25.10 22.68 3.87
CA SER A 293 25.40 22.56 5.31
C SER A 293 25.69 23.93 5.94
N ALA A 294 26.55 24.74 5.31
CA ALA A 294 26.89 26.08 5.81
C ALA A 294 25.67 27.03 5.82
N VAL A 295 24.85 27.02 4.78
CA VAL A 295 23.60 27.80 4.68
C VAL A 295 22.62 27.41 5.77
N MET A 296 22.44 26.11 6.00
CA MET A 296 21.55 25.62 7.04
C MET A 296 22.05 26.02 8.42
N GLN A 297 23.34 25.87 8.71
CA GLN A 297 23.92 26.32 9.97
C GLN A 297 23.72 27.82 10.19
N MET A 298 23.93 28.63 9.14
CA MET A 298 23.69 30.07 9.19
C MET A 298 22.21 30.39 9.43
N GLY A 299 21.29 29.72 8.73
CA GLY A 299 19.85 29.91 8.90
C GLY A 299 19.38 29.55 10.29
N LEU A 300 19.90 28.46 10.86
CA LEU A 300 19.58 28.04 12.21
C LEU A 300 20.10 29.03 13.27
N MET A 301 21.27 29.62 13.05
CA MET A 301 21.78 30.70 13.92
C MET A 301 20.84 31.91 13.88
N VAL A 302 20.43 32.36 12.69
CA VAL A 302 19.48 33.48 12.52
C VAL A 302 18.13 33.17 13.19
N LEU A 303 17.60 31.96 13.03
CA LEU A 303 16.31 31.57 13.60
C LEU A 303 16.32 31.46 15.14
N ARG A 304 17.47 31.16 15.75
CA ARG A 304 17.64 31.07 17.21
C ARG A 304 17.84 32.42 17.87
N GLU A 305 18.68 33.28 17.30
CA GLU A 305 19.09 34.54 17.93
C GLU A 305 18.14 35.70 17.60
N GLY A 306 17.22 35.53 16.65
CA GLY A 306 16.23 36.53 16.27
C GLY A 306 16.72 37.52 15.20
N PRO A 307 15.86 38.46 14.76
CA PRO A 307 16.12 39.34 13.62
C PRO A 307 17.32 40.29 13.78
N ASP A 308 17.81 40.49 15.01
CA ASP A 308 19.01 41.30 15.29
C ASP A 308 20.31 40.62 14.83
N ARG A 309 20.32 39.29 14.68
CA ARG A 309 21.48 38.53 14.19
C ARG A 309 21.44 38.45 12.67
N LYS A 310 22.28 39.28 12.04
CA LYS A 310 22.38 39.40 10.58
C LYS A 310 23.20 38.25 9.96
N PRO A 311 22.74 37.63 8.87
CA PRO A 311 23.49 36.61 8.17
C PRO A 311 24.76 37.20 7.53
N THR A 312 25.86 36.45 7.53
CA THR A 312 27.15 36.87 6.97
C THR A 312 27.33 36.35 5.55
N VAL A 313 28.12 37.03 4.72
CA VAL A 313 28.52 36.51 3.39
C VAL A 313 29.84 35.76 3.52
N MET A 314 29.84 34.47 3.18
CA MET A 314 31.04 33.64 3.09
C MET A 314 31.57 33.63 1.65
N LYS A 315 32.63 34.40 1.40
CA LYS A 315 33.37 34.43 0.13
C LYS A 315 34.16 33.12 -0.02
N LYS A 316 34.05 32.44 -1.17
CA LYS A 316 34.66 31.11 -1.47
C LYS A 316 34.25 29.98 -0.52
N GLY A 317 33.03 30.03 0.02
CA GLY A 317 32.55 29.01 0.94
C GLY A 317 32.10 27.74 0.21
N GLY A 318 32.59 26.59 0.67
CA GLY A 318 32.08 25.28 0.26
C GLY A 318 32.85 24.58 -0.86
N ASN A 319 33.77 25.25 -1.56
CA ASN A 319 34.70 24.54 -2.44
C ASN A 319 35.74 23.78 -1.63
N GLN A 320 36.00 22.54 -2.02
CA GLN A 320 36.95 21.69 -1.31
C GLN A 320 37.47 20.58 -2.21
N PHE A 321 38.65 20.06 -1.87
CA PHE A 321 39.17 18.89 -2.54
C PHE A 321 38.35 17.65 -2.15
N ILE A 322 37.68 17.03 -3.12
CA ILE A 322 36.93 15.80 -2.93
C ILE A 322 37.36 14.80 -3.98
N PHE A 323 37.67 13.58 -3.55
CA PHE A 323 38.12 12.51 -4.43
C PHE A 323 37.35 11.22 -4.20
N ASP A 324 37.20 10.43 -5.26
CA ASP A 324 36.64 9.09 -5.20
C ASP A 324 37.76 8.04 -5.05
N TYR A 325 37.75 7.31 -3.93
CA TYR A 325 38.75 6.28 -3.66
C TYR A 325 38.83 5.18 -4.73
N ARG A 326 37.68 4.75 -5.28
CA ARG A 326 37.64 3.68 -6.29
C ARG A 326 38.28 4.16 -7.60
N ALA A 327 38.02 5.40 -7.99
CA ALA A 327 38.62 5.99 -9.18
C ALA A 327 40.12 6.27 -8.98
N LEU A 328 40.53 6.80 -7.81
CA LEU A 328 41.95 6.95 -7.46
C LEU A 328 42.70 5.61 -7.56
N LYS A 329 42.13 4.53 -7.02
CA LYS A 329 42.70 3.18 -7.10
C LYS A 329 42.73 2.64 -8.54
N ARG A 330 41.69 2.89 -9.35
CA ARG A 330 41.63 2.45 -10.75
C ARG A 330 42.77 3.04 -11.58
N PHE A 331 43.17 4.27 -11.30
CA PHE A 331 44.20 4.99 -12.05
C PHE A 331 45.54 5.09 -11.30
N ASP A 332 45.74 4.30 -10.24
CA ASP A 332 46.98 4.21 -9.45
C ASP A 332 47.46 5.57 -8.90
N ILE A 333 46.52 6.42 -8.46
CA ILE A 333 46.82 7.73 -7.85
C ILE A 333 46.89 7.55 -6.33
N GLY A 334 48.09 7.67 -5.77
CA GLY A 334 48.35 7.48 -4.34
C GLY A 334 47.72 8.56 -3.46
N LEU A 335 47.18 8.17 -2.29
CA LEU A 335 46.54 9.11 -1.36
C LEU A 335 47.48 10.21 -0.82
N SER A 336 48.79 9.95 -0.81
CA SER A 336 49.81 10.92 -0.37
C SER A 336 50.03 12.06 -1.36
N THR A 337 49.55 11.96 -2.60
CA THR A 337 49.65 13.02 -3.61
C THR A 337 48.45 13.97 -3.59
N LEU A 338 47.45 13.66 -2.78
CA LEU A 338 46.26 14.50 -2.63
C LEU A 338 46.60 15.77 -1.83
N PRO A 339 46.00 16.92 -2.15
CA PRO A 339 46.21 18.14 -1.40
C PRO A 339 45.79 18.00 0.08
N PRO A 340 46.40 18.77 1.01
CA PRO A 340 45.98 18.76 2.41
C PRO A 340 44.50 19.13 2.57
N GLY A 341 43.81 18.47 3.50
CA GLY A 341 42.37 18.69 3.74
C GLY A 341 41.44 18.01 2.74
N SER A 342 41.96 17.19 1.83
CA SER A 342 41.15 16.44 0.86
C SER A 342 40.20 15.44 1.53
N ILE A 343 38.94 15.46 1.09
CA ILE A 343 37.92 14.50 1.49
C ILE A 343 37.94 13.32 0.50
N VAL A 344 38.16 12.12 1.01
CA VAL A 344 38.15 10.90 0.18
C VAL A 344 36.85 10.13 0.44
N LYS A 345 35.95 10.15 -0.55
CA LYS A 345 34.67 9.42 -0.53
C LYS A 345 34.86 8.01 -1.08
N ASN A 346 33.91 7.11 -0.77
CA ASN A 346 33.87 5.71 -1.23
C ASN A 346 35.10 4.85 -0.85
N ARG A 347 35.87 5.27 0.17
CA ARG A 347 36.97 4.48 0.74
C ARG A 347 36.42 3.39 1.65
N GLN A 348 36.80 2.15 1.39
CA GLN A 348 36.60 1.06 2.34
C GLN A 348 37.78 1.05 3.30
N TYR A 349 37.53 1.39 4.56
CA TYR A 349 38.55 1.31 5.61
C TYR A 349 38.71 -0.14 6.05
N SER A 350 39.95 -0.58 6.21
CA SER A 350 40.20 -1.89 6.83
C SER A 350 39.90 -1.82 8.33
N VAL A 351 39.58 -2.96 8.94
CA VAL A 351 39.35 -3.06 10.40
C VAL A 351 40.57 -2.53 11.18
N PHE A 352 41.77 -2.70 10.64
CA PHE A 352 43.03 -2.19 11.18
C PHE A 352 43.13 -0.67 11.21
N GLU A 353 42.52 0.02 10.24
CA GLU A 353 42.50 1.48 10.20
C GLU A 353 41.38 2.08 11.06
N LEU A 354 40.26 1.38 11.20
CA LEU A 354 39.11 1.83 12.01
C LEU A 354 39.33 1.66 13.51
N TYR A 355 40.03 0.59 13.91
CA TYR A 355 40.15 0.20 15.31
C TYR A 355 41.61 -0.06 15.75
N PRO A 356 42.55 0.87 15.51
CA PRO A 356 43.97 0.63 15.78
C PRO A 356 44.26 0.41 17.28
N LYS A 357 43.47 1.05 18.16
CA LYS A 357 43.65 0.95 19.62
C LYS A 357 43.08 -0.35 20.16
N GLU A 358 41.93 -0.77 19.63
CA GLU A 358 41.24 -1.99 20.00
C GLU A 358 42.02 -3.20 19.50
N ILE A 359 42.58 -3.15 18.28
CA ILE A 359 43.45 -4.19 17.75
C ILE A 359 44.77 -4.24 18.54
N ALA A 360 45.36 -3.10 18.90
CA ALA A 360 46.51 -3.10 19.79
C ALA A 360 46.17 -3.73 21.16
N ALA A 361 44.98 -3.46 21.71
CA ALA A 361 44.52 -4.09 22.95
C ALA A 361 44.32 -5.61 22.79
N VAL A 362 43.77 -6.07 21.68
CA VAL A 362 43.61 -7.50 21.36
C VAL A 362 44.98 -8.17 21.21
N LEU A 363 45.93 -7.55 20.48
CA LEU A 363 47.30 -8.06 20.34
C LEU A 363 48.05 -8.11 21.68
N SER A 364 47.86 -7.09 22.53
CA SER A 364 48.40 -7.07 23.88
C SER A 364 47.81 -8.21 24.73
N THR A 365 46.51 -8.44 24.60
CA THR A 365 45.79 -9.53 25.30
C THR A 365 46.26 -10.89 24.79
N LEU A 366 46.46 -11.05 23.49
CA LEU A 366 47.01 -12.26 22.88
C LEU A 366 48.45 -12.54 23.33
N LEU A 367 49.27 -11.50 23.50
CA LEU A 367 50.62 -11.64 24.05
C LEU A 367 50.59 -12.09 25.52
N VAL A 368 49.68 -11.53 26.32
CA VAL A 368 49.45 -11.97 27.70
C VAL A 368 48.95 -13.41 27.74
N LEU A 369 48.03 -13.79 26.86
CA LEU A 369 47.55 -15.16 26.71
C LEU A 369 48.66 -16.12 26.27
N LEU A 370 49.57 -15.71 25.38
CA LEU A 370 50.71 -16.53 24.97
C LEU A 370 51.67 -16.79 26.15
N VAL A 371 51.96 -15.77 26.94
CA VAL A 371 52.74 -15.91 28.19
C VAL A 371 52.02 -16.83 29.18
N LEU A 372 50.69 -16.70 29.26
CA LEU A 372 49.84 -17.57 30.07
C LEU A 372 49.87 -19.02 29.58
N VAL A 373 49.85 -19.26 28.27
CA VAL A 373 49.92 -20.61 27.66
C VAL A 373 51.27 -21.26 27.91
N VAL A 374 52.38 -20.51 27.83
CA VAL A 374 53.72 -21.01 28.20
C VAL A 374 53.81 -21.33 29.70
N PHE A 375 53.17 -20.53 30.55
CA PHE A 375 53.06 -20.77 31.99
C PHE A 375 52.16 -21.97 32.32
N LEU A 376 51.02 -22.09 31.62
CA LEU A 376 50.08 -23.19 31.74
C LEU A 376 50.68 -24.48 31.21
N GLY A 377 51.46 -24.47 30.13
CA GLY A 377 52.22 -25.63 29.63
C GLY A 377 53.22 -26.19 30.64
N ARG A 378 53.76 -25.33 31.52
CA ARG A 378 54.57 -25.75 32.68
C ARG A 378 53.72 -26.31 33.83
N GLN A 379 52.46 -25.88 33.95
CA GLN A 379 51.47 -26.37 34.92
C GLN A 379 50.81 -27.68 34.47
N THR A 380 50.56 -27.91 33.17
CA THR A 380 49.92 -29.13 32.63
C THR A 380 50.78 -30.37 32.84
N LYS A 381 52.11 -30.22 32.83
CA LYS A 381 53.04 -31.30 33.24
C LYS A 381 52.86 -31.73 34.70
N ARG A 382 52.27 -30.89 35.56
CA ARG A 382 51.99 -31.19 36.98
C ARG A 382 50.55 -31.68 37.22
N LEU A 383 49.62 -31.41 36.31
CA LEU A 383 48.19 -31.70 36.46
C LEU A 383 47.70 -32.97 35.75
N ASN A 384 48.44 -33.49 34.76
CA ASN A 384 48.13 -34.73 34.04
C ASN A 384 48.16 -36.03 34.88
N SER A 385 48.47 -35.94 36.17
CA SER A 385 48.59 -37.13 37.04
C SER A 385 47.36 -37.40 37.91
N ALA A 386 46.34 -36.52 37.96
CA ALA A 386 45.32 -36.68 39.01
C ALA A 386 43.85 -36.73 38.55
N GLN A 387 43.32 -35.80 37.75
CA GLN A 387 41.85 -35.64 37.77
C GLN A 387 41.21 -34.87 36.60
N ALA A 388 41.94 -34.62 35.51
CA ALA A 388 41.57 -33.61 34.50
C ALA A 388 40.66 -34.09 33.34
N GLY A 389 40.35 -35.38 33.21
CA GLY A 389 39.77 -35.90 31.96
C GLY A 389 38.28 -35.61 31.70
N LEU A 390 37.45 -35.36 32.73
CA LEU A 390 35.99 -35.44 32.55
C LEU A 390 35.21 -34.12 32.77
N ILE A 391 35.81 -33.10 33.40
CA ILE A 391 35.12 -31.84 33.74
C ILE A 391 35.46 -30.72 32.73
N GLU A 392 36.69 -30.70 32.20
CA GLU A 392 37.19 -29.67 31.27
C GLU A 392 36.56 -29.77 29.86
N LEU A 393 36.16 -30.97 29.42
CA LEU A 393 35.44 -31.17 28.15
C LEU A 393 34.03 -30.57 28.18
N ASN A 394 33.37 -30.56 29.35
CA ASN A 394 32.00 -30.09 29.48
C ASN A 394 31.93 -28.55 29.52
N GLU A 395 32.87 -27.89 30.20
CA GLU A 395 32.97 -26.41 30.21
C GLU A 395 33.39 -25.85 28.84
N SER A 396 34.29 -26.52 28.11
CA SER A 396 34.68 -26.12 26.75
C SER A 396 33.54 -26.26 25.73
N LEU A 397 32.68 -27.28 25.87
CA LEU A 397 31.50 -27.45 25.03
C LEU A 397 30.43 -26.42 25.35
N GLU A 398 30.24 -26.07 26.63
CA GLU A 398 29.29 -25.03 27.04
C GLU A 398 29.69 -23.64 26.51
N ASP A 399 30.97 -23.29 26.53
CA ASP A 399 31.45 -22.00 26.01
C ASP A 399 31.38 -21.91 24.48
N GLU A 400 31.65 -23.00 23.75
CA GLU A 400 31.49 -23.03 22.29
C GLU A 400 30.02 -22.96 21.87
N VAL A 401 29.14 -23.70 22.57
CA VAL A 401 27.69 -23.62 22.34
C VAL A 401 27.18 -22.21 22.66
N ARG A 402 27.67 -21.57 23.72
CA ARG A 402 27.29 -20.20 24.09
C ARG A 402 27.72 -19.18 23.03
N SER A 403 28.95 -19.28 22.52
CA SER A 403 29.46 -18.42 21.45
C SER A 403 28.62 -18.54 20.16
N ARG A 404 28.36 -19.78 19.72
CA ARG A 404 27.50 -20.02 18.53
C ARG A 404 26.05 -19.60 18.76
N THR A 405 25.54 -19.75 19.98
CA THR A 405 24.19 -19.30 20.33
C THR A 405 24.09 -17.78 20.24
N VAL A 406 25.11 -17.04 20.69
CA VAL A 406 25.14 -15.57 20.56
C VAL A 406 25.23 -15.13 19.09
N GLU A 407 26.05 -15.77 18.26
CA GLU A 407 26.12 -15.47 16.82
C GLU A 407 24.80 -15.78 16.09
N ILE A 408 24.18 -16.93 16.38
CA ILE A 408 22.89 -17.32 15.79
C ILE A 408 21.78 -16.37 16.24
N VAL A 409 21.75 -15.98 17.51
CA VAL A 409 20.77 -15.01 18.03
C VAL A 409 20.97 -13.65 17.36
N SER A 410 22.21 -13.17 17.23
CA SER A 410 22.49 -11.89 16.56
C SER A 410 22.12 -11.90 15.07
N ALA A 411 22.40 -13.00 14.36
CA ALA A 411 22.03 -13.14 12.96
C ALA A 411 20.51 -13.26 12.78
N LYS A 412 19.84 -13.98 13.68
CA LYS A 412 18.38 -14.10 13.73
C LYS A 412 17.72 -12.75 14.02
N GLU A 413 18.23 -11.99 14.98
CA GLU A 413 17.73 -10.65 15.30
C GLU A 413 17.90 -9.68 14.12
N GLN A 414 19.01 -9.75 13.37
CA GLN A 414 19.19 -8.96 12.16
C GLN A 414 18.23 -9.36 11.04
N ALA A 415 18.02 -10.66 10.83
CA ALA A 415 17.06 -11.16 9.85
C ALA A 415 15.61 -10.77 10.24
N GLU A 416 15.23 -10.91 11.50
CA GLU A 416 13.92 -10.50 12.03
C GLU A 416 13.73 -8.99 11.94
N ALA A 417 14.76 -8.18 12.24
CA ALA A 417 14.70 -6.73 12.10
C ALA A 417 14.51 -6.31 10.62
N ALA A 418 15.23 -6.96 9.69
CA ALA A 418 15.07 -6.72 8.26
C ALA A 418 13.67 -7.13 7.75
N ASN A 419 13.16 -8.28 8.20
CA ASN A 419 11.82 -8.74 7.83
C ASN A 419 10.74 -7.83 8.41
N LYS A 420 10.90 -7.40 9.67
CA LYS A 420 9.99 -6.44 10.33
C LYS A 420 10.01 -5.09 9.61
N ALA A 421 11.16 -4.60 9.19
CA ALA A 421 11.29 -3.38 8.39
C ALA A 421 10.62 -3.52 7.01
N LYS A 422 10.81 -4.66 6.33
CA LYS A 422 10.14 -4.97 5.04
C LYS A 422 8.62 -4.99 5.20
N SER A 423 8.09 -5.63 6.25
CA SER A 423 6.65 -5.64 6.52
C SER A 423 6.09 -4.26 6.88
N VAL A 424 6.81 -3.46 7.67
CA VAL A 424 6.39 -2.09 8.03
C VAL A 424 6.38 -1.18 6.79
N PHE A 425 7.39 -1.32 5.92
CA PHE A 425 7.43 -0.60 4.65
C PHE A 425 6.23 -0.95 3.76
N LEU A 426 5.88 -2.24 3.64
CA LEU A 426 4.76 -2.68 2.82
C LEU A 426 3.39 -2.30 3.42
N ALA A 427 3.25 -2.34 4.74
CA ALA A 427 2.06 -1.85 5.43
C ALA A 427 1.83 -0.34 5.18
N ASN A 428 2.88 0.47 5.26
CA ASN A 428 2.80 1.91 4.98
C ASN A 428 2.50 2.19 3.50
N MET A 429 3.14 1.45 2.58
CA MET A 429 2.83 1.56 1.14
C MET A 429 1.37 1.23 0.82
N SER A 430 0.71 0.34 1.58
CA SER A 430 -0.71 0.05 1.38
C SER A 430 -1.56 1.30 1.50
N HIS A 431 -1.38 2.10 2.55
CA HIS A 431 -2.14 3.33 2.76
C HIS A 431 -1.82 4.40 1.72
N GLU A 432 -0.55 4.56 1.34
CA GLU A 432 -0.15 5.57 0.35
C GLU A 432 -0.62 5.23 -1.08
N ILE A 433 -0.84 3.95 -1.38
CA ILE A 433 -1.38 3.53 -2.68
C ILE A 433 -2.92 3.48 -2.64
N ARG A 434 -3.53 3.05 -1.53
CA ARG A 434 -4.99 2.93 -1.39
C ARG A 434 -5.69 4.30 -1.47
N THR A 435 -5.10 5.34 -0.88
CA THR A 435 -5.68 6.69 -0.85
C THR A 435 -5.91 7.29 -2.25
N PRO A 436 -4.90 7.39 -3.14
CA PRO A 436 -5.13 7.90 -4.49
C PRO A 436 -6.02 6.97 -5.33
N MET A 437 -5.97 5.65 -5.12
CA MET A 437 -6.81 4.70 -5.85
C MET A 437 -8.30 4.83 -5.48
N ASN A 438 -8.60 4.97 -4.19
CA ASN A 438 -9.96 5.18 -3.71
C ASN A 438 -10.52 6.52 -4.19
N ALA A 439 -9.70 7.57 -4.28
CA ALA A 439 -10.09 8.84 -4.88
C ALA A 439 -10.47 8.67 -6.36
N ILE A 440 -9.69 7.92 -7.15
CA ILE A 440 -9.98 7.65 -8.57
C ILE A 440 -11.28 6.85 -8.71
N ILE A 441 -11.48 5.79 -7.92
CA ILE A 441 -12.69 4.96 -7.95
C ILE A 441 -13.90 5.81 -7.54
N GLY A 442 -13.81 6.57 -6.45
CA GLY A 442 -14.89 7.42 -5.96
C GLY A 442 -15.29 8.50 -6.96
N LEU A 443 -14.32 9.20 -7.57
CA LEU A 443 -14.59 10.22 -8.58
C LEU A 443 -15.15 9.62 -9.88
N ALA A 444 -14.65 8.46 -10.31
CA ALA A 444 -15.21 7.75 -11.47
C ALA A 444 -16.66 7.33 -11.21
N HIS A 445 -16.93 6.76 -10.05
CA HIS A 445 -18.27 6.35 -9.63
C HIS A 445 -19.25 7.54 -9.56
N LEU A 446 -18.83 8.67 -9.00
CA LEU A 446 -19.63 9.89 -8.97
C LEU A 446 -19.90 10.44 -10.38
N THR A 447 -18.88 10.42 -11.24
CA THR A 447 -18.98 10.90 -12.62
C THR A 447 -19.97 10.04 -13.43
N LEU A 448 -19.97 8.72 -13.24
CA LEU A 448 -20.94 7.80 -13.87
C LEU A 448 -22.41 8.08 -13.50
N LYS A 449 -22.65 8.77 -12.38
CA LYS A 449 -23.98 9.17 -11.92
C LYS A 449 -24.41 10.57 -12.39
N THR A 450 -23.63 11.22 -13.26
CA THR A 450 -23.97 12.49 -13.92
C THR A 450 -24.50 12.26 -15.33
N ASP A 451 -25.03 13.31 -15.98
CA ASP A 451 -25.42 13.25 -17.38
C ASP A 451 -24.18 13.12 -18.28
N LEU A 452 -23.90 11.88 -18.71
CA LEU A 452 -22.78 11.57 -19.60
C LEU A 452 -23.28 11.16 -20.98
N SER A 453 -22.54 11.56 -22.02
CA SER A 453 -22.71 10.93 -23.34
C SER A 453 -22.27 9.46 -23.30
N ALA A 454 -22.80 8.63 -24.21
CA ALA A 454 -22.48 7.20 -24.27
C ALA A 454 -20.96 6.90 -24.32
N LYS A 455 -20.17 7.74 -24.99
CA LYS A 455 -18.70 7.62 -25.02
C LYS A 455 -18.05 7.98 -23.67
N GLN A 456 -18.52 9.03 -23.00
CA GLN A 456 -18.00 9.42 -21.70
C GLN A 456 -18.34 8.38 -20.63
N TYR A 457 -19.56 7.84 -20.66
CA TYR A 457 -19.96 6.73 -19.80
C TYR A 457 -19.04 5.51 -19.98
N ASP A 458 -18.79 5.10 -21.24
CA ASP A 458 -17.88 3.98 -21.56
C ASP A 458 -16.46 4.24 -21.03
N TYR A 459 -15.92 5.45 -21.18
CA TYR A 459 -14.58 5.79 -20.68
C TYR A 459 -14.50 5.76 -19.15
N VAL A 460 -15.47 6.36 -18.47
CA VAL A 460 -15.46 6.44 -17.01
C VAL A 460 -15.73 5.06 -16.40
N ALA A 461 -16.60 4.24 -17.00
CA ALA A 461 -16.83 2.86 -16.57
C ALA A 461 -15.57 2.00 -16.70
N LYS A 462 -14.80 2.17 -17.79
CA LYS A 462 -13.51 1.49 -17.96
C LYS A 462 -12.45 1.97 -16.97
N ILE A 463 -12.47 3.25 -16.60
CA ILE A 463 -11.57 3.81 -15.56
C ILE A 463 -11.92 3.21 -14.20
N GLU A 464 -13.19 3.19 -13.81
CA GLU A 464 -13.66 2.58 -12.55
C GLU A 464 -13.26 1.10 -12.48
N GLN A 465 -13.52 0.34 -13.54
CA GLN A 465 -13.16 -1.08 -13.63
C GLN A 465 -11.63 -1.31 -13.54
N SER A 466 -10.84 -0.49 -14.25
CA SER A 466 -9.38 -0.59 -14.23
C SER A 466 -8.80 -0.23 -12.87
N ALA A 467 -9.36 0.79 -12.21
CA ALA A 467 -8.93 1.22 -10.90
C ALA A 467 -9.27 0.17 -9.82
N GLY A 468 -10.47 -0.43 -9.88
CA GLY A 468 -10.83 -1.55 -9.02
C GLY A 468 -9.94 -2.78 -9.22
N THR A 469 -9.60 -3.10 -10.47
CA THR A 469 -8.67 -4.20 -10.79
C THR A 469 -7.28 -3.95 -10.22
N LEU A 470 -6.75 -2.73 -10.38
CA LEU A 470 -5.44 -2.36 -9.85
C LEU A 470 -5.42 -2.44 -8.31
N LEU A 471 -6.47 -1.98 -7.64
CA LEU A 471 -6.60 -2.07 -6.19
C LEU A 471 -6.62 -3.52 -5.70
N ALA A 472 -7.33 -4.41 -6.40
CA ALA A 472 -7.31 -5.84 -6.10
C ALA A 472 -5.90 -6.44 -6.23
N ILE A 473 -5.16 -6.10 -7.30
CA ILE A 473 -3.76 -6.54 -7.50
C ILE A 473 -2.85 -6.09 -6.36
N ILE A 474 -3.00 -4.83 -5.93
CA ILE A 474 -2.21 -4.27 -4.83
C ILE A 474 -2.54 -5.01 -3.52
N ASN A 475 -3.82 -5.24 -3.26
CA ASN A 475 -4.26 -5.99 -2.08
C ASN A 475 -3.71 -7.42 -2.09
N ASP A 476 -3.70 -8.13 -3.23
CA ASP A 476 -3.10 -9.46 -3.35
C ASP A 476 -1.60 -9.46 -3.00
N ILE A 477 -0.83 -8.49 -3.51
CA ILE A 477 0.61 -8.36 -3.23
C ILE A 477 0.86 -8.11 -1.73
N LEU A 478 -0.01 -7.31 -1.11
CA LEU A 478 0.08 -6.99 0.31
C LEU A 478 -0.32 -8.17 1.20
N ASP A 479 -1.40 -8.86 0.86
CA ASP A 479 -1.83 -10.07 1.56
C ASP A 479 -0.74 -11.16 1.47
N PHE A 480 -0.15 -11.36 0.28
CA PHE A 480 0.99 -12.26 0.12
C PHE A 480 2.17 -11.87 1.03
N SER A 481 2.48 -10.58 1.11
CA SER A 481 3.57 -10.07 1.96
C SER A 481 3.28 -10.19 3.46
N LYS A 482 2.00 -10.11 3.88
CA LYS A 482 1.58 -10.34 5.26
C LYS A 482 1.65 -11.83 5.62
N ILE A 483 1.26 -12.70 4.69
CA ILE A 483 1.35 -14.16 4.83
C ILE A 483 2.81 -14.62 4.93
N GLU A 484 3.73 -14.12 4.08
CA GLU A 484 5.18 -14.45 4.18
C GLU A 484 5.81 -14.03 5.51
N ALA A 485 5.21 -13.06 6.20
CA ALA A 485 5.72 -12.52 7.45
C ALA A 485 5.06 -13.15 8.70
N ASP A 486 4.20 -14.17 8.54
CA ASP A 486 3.37 -14.75 9.61
C ASP A 486 2.55 -13.69 10.37
N LYS A 487 2.09 -12.65 9.68
CA LYS A 487 1.30 -11.54 10.26
C LYS A 487 -0.18 -11.55 9.88
N LEU A 488 -0.63 -12.58 9.16
CA LEU A 488 -2.04 -12.76 8.87
C LEU A 488 -2.64 -13.63 9.97
N ASP A 489 -3.72 -13.17 10.60
CA ASP A 489 -4.49 -13.96 11.56
C ASP A 489 -5.84 -14.35 10.92
N ILE A 490 -6.30 -15.58 11.18
CA ILE A 490 -7.66 -16.03 10.80
C ILE A 490 -8.60 -15.65 11.92
N GLU A 491 -9.66 -14.91 11.60
CA GLU A 491 -10.65 -14.53 12.60
C GLU A 491 -11.56 -15.71 12.97
N VAL A 492 -12.09 -15.69 14.19
CA VAL A 492 -13.13 -16.65 14.61
C VAL A 492 -14.38 -15.86 15.00
N THR A 493 -15.28 -15.68 14.04
CA THR A 493 -16.58 -15.03 14.20
C THR A 493 -17.71 -16.03 13.97
N GLU A 494 -18.87 -15.76 14.57
CA GLU A 494 -20.10 -16.50 14.29
C GLU A 494 -20.66 -16.04 12.93
N PHE A 495 -20.94 -16.99 12.04
CA PHE A 495 -21.50 -16.69 10.72
C PHE A 495 -22.46 -17.78 10.25
N ASP A 496 -23.30 -17.43 9.27
CA ASP A 496 -24.16 -18.38 8.55
C ASP A 496 -23.52 -18.72 7.19
N LEU A 497 -23.31 -20.00 6.92
CA LEU A 497 -22.71 -20.47 5.66
C LEU A 497 -23.55 -20.04 4.44
N ASN A 498 -24.88 -19.98 4.57
CA ASN A 498 -25.75 -19.58 3.47
C ASN A 498 -25.54 -18.11 3.10
N GLU A 499 -25.31 -17.22 4.09
CA GLU A 499 -25.02 -15.80 3.82
C GLU A 499 -23.71 -15.63 3.04
N VAL A 500 -22.70 -16.44 3.32
CA VAL A 500 -21.43 -16.42 2.58
C VAL A 500 -21.68 -16.81 1.11
N MET A 501 -22.50 -17.83 0.87
CA MET A 501 -22.84 -18.30 -0.48
C MET A 501 -23.71 -17.31 -1.25
N ASP A 502 -24.71 -16.71 -0.58
CA ASP A 502 -25.57 -15.67 -1.16
C ASP A 502 -24.73 -14.43 -1.55
N ASN A 503 -23.78 -14.02 -0.72
CA ASN A 503 -22.85 -12.92 -1.02
C ASN A 503 -21.94 -13.25 -2.21
N LEU A 504 -21.41 -14.48 -2.27
CA LEU A 504 -20.59 -14.96 -3.37
C LEU A 504 -21.36 -14.89 -4.70
N LEU A 505 -22.60 -15.37 -4.70
CA LEU A 505 -23.49 -15.33 -5.86
C LEU A 505 -23.72 -13.88 -6.34
N ASN A 506 -24.11 -12.98 -5.43
CA ASN A 506 -24.37 -11.57 -5.77
C ASN A 506 -23.16 -10.89 -6.43
N MET A 507 -21.94 -11.18 -5.96
CA MET A 507 -20.71 -10.61 -6.53
C MET A 507 -20.39 -11.14 -7.94
N ILE A 508 -20.74 -12.39 -8.22
CA ILE A 508 -20.38 -13.05 -9.48
C ILE A 508 -21.40 -12.82 -10.58
N MET A 509 -22.67 -12.63 -10.23
CA MET A 509 -23.73 -12.46 -11.21
C MET A 509 -23.54 -11.25 -12.12
N VAL A 510 -22.79 -10.24 -11.68
CA VAL A 510 -22.42 -9.06 -12.49
C VAL A 510 -21.37 -9.40 -13.57
N LYS A 511 -20.59 -10.47 -13.37
CA LYS A 511 -19.43 -10.82 -14.21
C LYS A 511 -19.73 -11.88 -15.28
N ILE A 512 -20.81 -12.65 -15.12
CA ILE A 512 -21.14 -13.72 -16.07
C ILE A 512 -21.76 -13.10 -17.35
N PRO A 513 -21.18 -13.34 -18.54
CA PRO A 513 -21.78 -12.89 -19.80
C PRO A 513 -23.15 -13.53 -19.99
N LYS A 514 -24.16 -12.72 -20.35
CA LYS A 514 -25.60 -13.02 -20.25
C LYS A 514 -26.14 -14.30 -20.93
N ARG A 515 -25.34 -15.16 -21.59
CA ARG A 515 -25.87 -16.24 -22.46
C ARG A 515 -25.01 -17.51 -22.68
N ARG A 516 -23.95 -17.79 -21.90
CA ARG A 516 -23.03 -18.90 -22.26
C ARG A 516 -22.58 -19.86 -21.15
N LEU A 517 -22.76 -19.50 -19.88
CA LEU A 517 -22.22 -20.27 -18.76
C LEU A 517 -23.31 -20.50 -17.71
N GLU A 518 -23.51 -21.75 -17.31
CA GLU A 518 -24.38 -22.11 -16.20
C GLU A 518 -23.60 -22.17 -14.89
N LEU A 519 -24.18 -21.65 -13.81
CA LEU A 519 -23.58 -21.65 -12.49
C LEU A 519 -24.53 -22.36 -11.54
N VAL A 520 -24.04 -23.39 -10.85
CA VAL A 520 -24.82 -24.25 -9.96
C VAL A 520 -24.19 -24.27 -8.57
N PHE A 521 -25.01 -24.11 -7.53
CA PHE A 521 -24.60 -24.24 -6.14
C PHE A 521 -25.20 -25.52 -5.57
N ASP A 522 -24.34 -26.46 -5.21
CA ASP A 522 -24.69 -27.80 -4.74
C ASP A 522 -24.20 -27.97 -3.30
N LEU A 523 -25.01 -27.57 -2.33
CA LEU A 523 -24.68 -27.65 -0.91
C LEU A 523 -25.35 -28.87 -0.29
N ASP A 524 -24.57 -29.69 0.42
CA ASP A 524 -25.15 -30.84 1.13
C ASP A 524 -26.08 -30.37 2.26
N PRO A 525 -27.33 -30.85 2.32
CA PRO A 525 -28.28 -30.36 3.30
C PRO A 525 -27.98 -30.73 4.75
N THR A 526 -27.08 -31.70 4.98
CA THR A 526 -26.65 -32.10 6.32
C THR A 526 -25.61 -31.15 6.92
N LEU A 527 -25.15 -30.17 6.15
CA LEU A 527 -24.18 -29.18 6.62
C LEU A 527 -24.75 -28.28 7.72
N PRO A 528 -24.01 -28.06 8.81
CA PRO A 528 -24.39 -27.03 9.77
C PRO A 528 -24.22 -25.65 9.15
N THR A 529 -25.26 -24.83 9.21
CA THR A 529 -25.23 -23.46 8.69
C THR A 529 -24.59 -22.49 9.67
N SER A 530 -24.75 -22.71 10.97
CA SER A 530 -24.19 -21.86 12.04
C SER A 530 -22.77 -22.29 12.42
N LEU A 531 -21.78 -21.52 11.95
CA LEU A 531 -20.36 -21.84 12.05
C LEU A 531 -19.55 -20.73 12.75
N LYS A 532 -18.42 -21.10 13.35
CA LYS A 532 -17.40 -20.21 13.92
C LYS A 532 -16.13 -20.28 13.09
N GLY A 533 -15.70 -19.16 12.51
CA GLY A 533 -14.52 -19.07 11.66
C GLY A 533 -14.45 -17.72 10.95
N ASP A 534 -13.74 -17.65 9.83
CA ASP A 534 -13.54 -16.41 9.09
C ASP A 534 -14.34 -16.42 7.77
N PRO A 535 -15.55 -15.81 7.73
CA PRO A 535 -16.38 -15.80 6.52
C PRO A 535 -15.76 -14.98 5.39
N LEU A 536 -14.94 -13.96 5.71
CA LEU A 536 -14.29 -13.12 4.71
C LEU A 536 -13.20 -13.89 3.97
N ARG A 537 -12.36 -14.63 4.70
CA ARG A 537 -11.29 -15.45 4.10
C ARG A 537 -11.84 -16.67 3.37
N LEU A 538 -12.89 -17.30 3.91
CA LEU A 538 -13.63 -18.34 3.20
C LEU A 538 -14.18 -17.80 1.87
N GLY A 539 -14.85 -16.65 1.91
CA GLY A 539 -15.38 -15.97 0.72
C GLY A 539 -14.27 -15.62 -0.28
N GLN A 540 -13.11 -15.16 0.20
CA GLN A 540 -11.95 -14.83 -0.64
C GLN A 540 -11.41 -16.05 -1.40
N VAL A 541 -11.28 -17.20 -0.71
CA VAL A 541 -10.85 -18.46 -1.34
C VAL A 541 -11.86 -18.88 -2.42
N LEU A 542 -13.14 -18.95 -2.07
CA LEU A 542 -14.21 -19.35 -2.99
C LEU A 542 -14.31 -18.42 -4.21
N LEU A 543 -14.28 -17.10 -3.97
CA LEU A 543 -14.39 -16.10 -5.03
C LEU A 543 -13.19 -16.17 -5.99
N ASN A 544 -11.99 -16.42 -5.49
CA ASN A 544 -10.81 -16.56 -6.35
C ASN A 544 -10.89 -17.82 -7.22
N LEU A 545 -11.23 -18.98 -6.65
CA LEU A 545 -11.39 -20.22 -7.40
C LEU A 545 -12.51 -20.11 -8.45
N LEU A 546 -13.62 -19.49 -8.08
CA LEU A 546 -14.77 -19.32 -8.96
C LEU A 546 -14.54 -18.29 -10.08
N ASN A 547 -13.82 -17.19 -9.81
CA ASN A 547 -13.40 -16.28 -10.87
C ASN A 547 -12.48 -16.98 -11.89
N ASN A 548 -11.62 -17.91 -11.45
CA ASN A 548 -10.80 -18.70 -12.37
C ASN A 548 -11.66 -19.65 -13.21
N ALA A 549 -12.58 -20.39 -12.59
CA ALA A 549 -13.51 -21.28 -13.30
C ALA A 549 -14.30 -20.53 -14.41
N ILE A 550 -14.88 -19.37 -14.08
CA ILE A 550 -15.64 -18.54 -15.03
C ILE A 550 -14.73 -17.99 -16.14
N LYS A 551 -13.51 -17.59 -15.79
CA LYS A 551 -12.54 -17.01 -16.73
C LYS A 551 -12.05 -18.03 -17.77
N PHE A 552 -11.94 -19.30 -17.41
CA PHE A 552 -11.41 -20.37 -18.26
C PHE A 552 -12.48 -21.27 -18.89
N THR A 553 -13.76 -20.97 -18.65
CA THR A 553 -14.91 -21.68 -19.23
C THR A 553 -15.72 -20.72 -20.11
N GLU A 554 -15.57 -20.84 -21.42
CA GLU A 554 -16.27 -19.96 -22.37
C GLU A 554 -17.73 -20.36 -22.59
N ASN A 555 -18.01 -21.67 -22.64
CA ASN A 555 -19.35 -22.24 -22.66
C ASN A 555 -19.38 -23.50 -21.79
N GLY A 556 -20.47 -23.78 -21.10
CA GLY A 556 -20.64 -24.97 -20.27
C GLY A 556 -21.15 -24.63 -18.87
N GLU A 557 -20.67 -25.36 -17.87
CA GLU A 557 -21.13 -25.21 -16.48
C GLU A 557 -19.98 -25.04 -15.49
N VAL A 558 -20.31 -24.38 -14.38
CA VAL A 558 -19.46 -24.24 -13.20
C VAL A 558 -20.29 -24.62 -11.98
N VAL A 559 -19.77 -25.56 -11.18
CA VAL A 559 -20.46 -26.10 -10.01
C VAL A 559 -19.68 -25.76 -8.75
N VAL A 560 -20.34 -25.09 -7.81
CA VAL A 560 -19.81 -24.82 -6.46
C VAL A 560 -20.46 -25.82 -5.52
N ALA A 561 -19.70 -26.80 -5.04
CA ALA A 561 -20.20 -27.80 -4.12
C ALA A 561 -19.60 -27.68 -2.72
N ALA A 562 -20.38 -28.04 -1.71
CA ALA A 562 -19.93 -28.20 -0.33
C ALA A 562 -20.43 -29.53 0.24
N ARG A 563 -19.54 -30.30 0.85
CA ARG A 563 -19.82 -31.62 1.44
C ARG A 563 -19.21 -31.74 2.84
N PRO A 564 -19.90 -32.37 3.81
CA PRO A 564 -19.30 -32.63 5.12
C PRO A 564 -18.26 -33.75 5.03
N VAL A 565 -17.07 -33.51 5.56
CA VAL A 565 -16.05 -34.54 5.76
C VAL A 565 -16.17 -35.13 7.17
N MET A 566 -16.44 -34.27 8.15
CA MET A 566 -16.60 -34.63 9.54
C MET A 566 -17.49 -33.60 10.23
N ILE A 567 -18.50 -34.06 10.96
CA ILE A 567 -19.35 -33.21 11.80
C ILE A 567 -19.33 -33.79 13.21
N GLU A 568 -18.84 -33.00 14.16
CA GLU A 568 -18.87 -33.28 15.59
C GLU A 568 -19.69 -32.20 16.32
N LYS A 569 -19.77 -32.29 17.66
CA LYS A 569 -20.59 -31.37 18.47
C LYS A 569 -20.21 -29.90 18.26
N ASP A 570 -18.90 -29.62 18.32
CA ASP A 570 -18.35 -28.25 18.32
C ASP A 570 -17.46 -27.97 17.09
N LEU A 571 -17.34 -28.92 16.15
CA LEU A 571 -16.44 -28.85 15.01
C LEU A 571 -17.11 -29.37 13.74
N ALA A 572 -16.94 -28.66 12.64
CA ALA A 572 -17.32 -29.10 11.29
C ALA A 572 -16.11 -28.97 10.36
N VAL A 573 -15.76 -30.07 9.68
CA VAL A 573 -14.79 -30.08 8.59
C VAL A 573 -15.56 -30.21 7.29
N ILE A 574 -15.50 -29.19 6.46
CA ILE A 574 -16.27 -29.08 5.22
C ILE A 574 -15.29 -29.11 4.05
N GLN A 575 -15.60 -29.91 3.03
CA GLN A 575 -14.93 -29.88 1.75
C GLN A 575 -15.74 -29.01 0.79
N PHE A 576 -15.09 -28.00 0.23
CA PHE A 576 -15.61 -27.19 -0.85
C PHE A 576 -14.93 -27.61 -2.16
N SER A 577 -15.68 -27.62 -3.25
CA SER A 577 -15.13 -27.87 -4.58
C SER A 577 -15.75 -26.95 -5.62
N ILE A 578 -14.92 -26.42 -6.51
CA ILE A 578 -15.34 -25.67 -7.69
C ILE A 578 -14.96 -26.52 -8.90
N HIS A 579 -15.96 -27.01 -9.60
CA HIS A 579 -15.81 -27.75 -10.85
C HIS A 579 -16.16 -26.86 -12.04
N ASP A 580 -15.37 -26.93 -13.10
CA ASP A 580 -15.60 -26.22 -14.36
C ASP A 580 -15.38 -27.14 -15.56
N THR A 581 -16.15 -26.93 -16.63
CA THR A 581 -16.02 -27.65 -17.91
C THR A 581 -15.13 -26.89 -18.91
N GLY A 582 -14.15 -26.14 -18.42
CA GLY A 582 -13.28 -25.28 -19.21
C GLY A 582 -12.15 -26.00 -19.94
N ILE A 583 -11.11 -25.26 -20.31
CA ILE A 583 -9.98 -25.77 -21.11
C ILE A 583 -9.13 -26.85 -20.42
N GLY A 584 -9.25 -26.99 -19.09
CA GLY A 584 -8.42 -27.90 -18.29
C GLY A 584 -6.91 -27.60 -18.32
N MET A 585 -6.12 -28.46 -17.69
CA MET A 585 -4.67 -28.30 -17.50
C MET A 585 -3.91 -29.62 -17.68
N SER A 586 -2.69 -29.53 -18.20
CA SER A 586 -1.76 -30.68 -18.26
C SER A 586 -1.22 -31.07 -16.87
N PRO A 587 -0.69 -32.29 -16.69
CA PRO A 587 -0.10 -32.71 -15.40
C PRO A 587 1.02 -31.78 -14.89
N ASP A 588 1.86 -31.27 -15.80
CA ASP A 588 2.93 -30.32 -15.44
C ASP A 588 2.36 -28.98 -14.97
N GLN A 589 1.29 -28.50 -15.62
CA GLN A 589 0.59 -27.27 -15.23
C GLN A 589 -0.07 -27.42 -13.84
N GLN A 590 -0.66 -28.57 -13.53
CA GLN A 590 -1.28 -28.84 -12.23
C GLN A 590 -0.28 -28.78 -11.07
N GLN A 591 0.96 -29.25 -11.28
CA GLN A 591 2.01 -29.12 -10.25
C GLN A 591 2.50 -27.68 -10.08
N ALA A 592 2.56 -26.91 -11.17
CA ALA A 592 3.05 -25.53 -11.15
C ALA A 592 2.00 -24.51 -10.68
N VAL A 593 0.70 -24.81 -10.78
CA VAL A 593 -0.40 -23.83 -10.60
C VAL A 593 -0.46 -23.18 -9.21
N PHE A 594 0.10 -23.84 -8.18
CA PHE A 594 0.19 -23.31 -6.81
C PHE A 594 1.51 -22.59 -6.51
N GLY A 595 2.40 -22.46 -7.49
CA GLY A 595 3.66 -21.72 -7.36
C GLY A 595 3.44 -20.20 -7.41
N SER A 596 4.22 -19.45 -6.64
CA SER A 596 4.19 -17.99 -6.68
C SER A 596 4.64 -17.49 -8.05
N PHE A 597 3.84 -16.65 -8.69
CA PHE A 597 4.08 -16.11 -10.04
C PHE A 597 4.15 -17.17 -11.16
N ALA A 598 3.71 -18.41 -10.89
CA ALA A 598 3.64 -19.43 -11.91
C ALA A 598 2.52 -19.07 -12.91
N GLN A 599 2.90 -18.70 -14.13
CA GLN A 599 1.98 -18.46 -15.24
C GLN A 599 2.37 -19.37 -16.41
N ALA A 600 1.44 -20.21 -16.84
CA ALA A 600 1.73 -21.40 -17.63
C ALA A 600 2.15 -21.14 -19.09
N ASP A 601 2.14 -19.91 -19.62
CA ASP A 601 2.77 -19.59 -20.92
C ASP A 601 2.83 -18.09 -21.24
N SER A 602 3.89 -17.64 -21.93
CA SER A 602 4.03 -16.24 -22.42
C SER A 602 3.13 -15.89 -23.61
N SER A 603 2.37 -16.85 -24.15
CA SER A 603 1.45 -16.66 -25.29
C SER A 603 0.00 -16.43 -24.86
N THR A 604 -0.40 -16.94 -23.69
CA THR A 604 -1.75 -16.81 -23.10
C THR A 604 -1.93 -15.52 -22.27
N THR A 605 -0.84 -14.83 -21.92
CA THR A 605 -0.82 -13.54 -21.20
C THR A 605 -1.55 -12.40 -21.90
N ARG A 606 -1.74 -12.47 -23.22
CA ARG A 606 -2.47 -11.43 -23.97
C ARG A 606 -4.00 -11.59 -23.95
N ARG A 607 -4.52 -12.76 -23.55
CA ARG A 607 -5.96 -13.05 -23.65
C ARG A 607 -6.68 -13.12 -22.29
N TYR A 608 -6.00 -13.49 -21.20
CA TYR A 608 -6.64 -13.77 -19.90
C TYR A 608 -5.83 -13.26 -18.69
N GLY A 609 -5.48 -11.97 -18.61
CA GLY A 609 -4.58 -11.39 -17.59
C GLY A 609 -4.86 -11.74 -16.10
N GLY A 610 -3.81 -11.70 -15.26
CA GLY A 610 -3.83 -11.93 -13.81
C GLY A 610 -2.43 -11.86 -13.18
N THR A 611 -2.33 -11.77 -11.85
CA THR A 611 -1.04 -11.64 -11.11
C THR A 611 -0.31 -12.96 -10.88
N GLY A 612 -1.01 -14.09 -11.01
CA GLY A 612 -0.48 -15.42 -10.63
C GLY A 612 -0.33 -15.63 -9.12
N LEU A 613 -0.83 -14.70 -8.28
CA LEU A 613 -0.72 -14.79 -6.82
C LEU A 613 -1.96 -15.41 -6.17
N GLY A 614 -3.14 -15.28 -6.78
CA GLY A 614 -4.41 -15.68 -6.17
C GLY A 614 -4.43 -17.12 -5.65
N LEU A 615 -4.01 -18.10 -6.44
CA LEU A 615 -4.01 -19.52 -6.02
C LEU A 615 -2.98 -19.82 -4.91
N THR A 616 -1.86 -19.10 -4.89
CA THR A 616 -0.87 -19.20 -3.80
C THR A 616 -1.47 -18.66 -2.49
N ILE A 617 -2.15 -17.51 -2.55
CA ILE A 617 -2.84 -16.91 -1.39
C ILE A 617 -3.96 -17.84 -0.92
N SER A 618 -4.80 -18.35 -1.82
CA SER A 618 -5.86 -19.30 -1.47
C SER A 618 -5.33 -20.54 -0.78
N LYS A 619 -4.21 -21.11 -1.26
CA LYS A 619 -3.57 -22.25 -0.61
C LYS A 619 -3.14 -21.94 0.82
N LYS A 620 -2.53 -20.78 1.07
CA LYS A 620 -2.13 -20.38 2.42
C LYS A 620 -3.31 -20.08 3.34
N LEU A 621 -4.34 -19.40 2.86
CA LEU A 621 -5.56 -19.19 3.64
C LEU A 621 -6.21 -20.52 4.04
N VAL A 622 -6.27 -21.49 3.12
CA VAL A 622 -6.79 -22.83 3.40
C VAL A 622 -5.94 -23.57 4.45
N GLU A 623 -4.61 -23.51 4.34
CA GLU A 623 -3.71 -24.11 5.34
C GLU A 623 -3.91 -23.48 6.72
N MET A 624 -4.11 -22.16 6.80
CA MET A 624 -4.40 -21.45 8.04
C MET A 624 -5.78 -21.78 8.63
N MET A 625 -6.78 -22.07 7.79
CA MET A 625 -8.09 -22.61 8.20
C MET A 625 -8.02 -24.11 8.54
N GLY A 626 -6.82 -24.69 8.64
CA GLY A 626 -6.59 -26.07 9.07
C GLY A 626 -6.93 -27.12 8.00
N GLY A 627 -6.94 -26.74 6.73
CA GLY A 627 -7.30 -27.59 5.60
C GLY A 627 -6.22 -27.73 4.54
N LYS A 628 -6.61 -28.29 3.39
CA LYS A 628 -5.71 -28.52 2.24
C LYS A 628 -6.43 -28.21 0.93
N LEU A 629 -5.78 -27.48 0.03
CA LEU A 629 -6.25 -27.19 -1.34
C LEU A 629 -5.57 -28.13 -2.34
N THR A 630 -6.36 -28.75 -3.23
CA THR A 630 -5.94 -29.69 -4.28
C THR A 630 -6.63 -29.35 -5.60
N VAL A 631 -6.08 -29.86 -6.70
CA VAL A 631 -6.66 -29.71 -8.04
C VAL A 631 -6.59 -31.05 -8.77
N GLU A 632 -7.66 -31.36 -9.50
CA GLU A 632 -7.74 -32.44 -10.47
C GLU A 632 -8.20 -31.82 -11.79
N SER A 633 -7.51 -32.10 -12.90
CA SER A 633 -7.86 -31.49 -14.18
C SER A 633 -7.45 -32.38 -15.35
N GLU A 634 -8.15 -32.26 -16.46
CA GLU A 634 -7.79 -32.91 -17.72
C GLU A 634 -7.96 -31.93 -18.88
N LEU A 635 -6.94 -31.85 -19.74
CA LEU A 635 -6.90 -30.90 -20.84
C LEU A 635 -8.07 -31.12 -21.81
N GLY A 636 -8.89 -30.10 -22.01
CA GLY A 636 -10.08 -30.11 -22.86
C GLY A 636 -11.35 -30.66 -22.20
N VAL A 637 -11.29 -31.12 -20.95
CA VAL A 637 -12.44 -31.64 -20.20
C VAL A 637 -12.89 -30.66 -19.11
N GLY A 638 -11.94 -30.10 -18.36
CA GLY A 638 -12.25 -29.18 -17.26
C GLY A 638 -11.30 -29.27 -16.08
N SER A 639 -11.65 -28.61 -14.98
CA SER A 639 -10.89 -28.65 -13.73
C SER A 639 -11.80 -28.73 -12.51
N THR A 640 -11.32 -29.38 -11.45
CA THR A 640 -11.95 -29.42 -10.14
C THR A 640 -10.93 -28.99 -9.09
N PHE A 641 -11.15 -27.81 -8.51
CA PHE A 641 -10.39 -27.33 -7.36
C PHE A 641 -11.13 -27.67 -6.09
N SER A 642 -10.50 -28.42 -5.18
CA SER A 642 -11.11 -28.85 -3.93
C SER A 642 -10.30 -28.39 -2.73
N PHE A 643 -10.96 -27.90 -1.68
CA PHE A 643 -10.30 -27.64 -0.41
C PHE A 643 -11.13 -28.04 0.79
N THR A 644 -10.46 -28.38 1.88
CA THR A 644 -11.10 -28.55 3.19
C THR A 644 -10.92 -27.30 4.04
N ALA A 645 -11.86 -27.03 4.95
CA ALA A 645 -11.71 -26.00 5.98
C ALA A 645 -12.37 -26.47 7.28
N LYS A 646 -11.79 -26.08 8.41
CA LYS A 646 -12.28 -26.41 9.75
C LYS A 646 -13.00 -25.22 10.35
N PHE A 647 -14.19 -25.46 10.89
CA PHE A 647 -15.01 -24.45 11.54
C PHE A 647 -15.48 -24.95 12.90
N GLY A 648 -15.55 -24.05 13.88
CA GLY A 648 -16.30 -24.33 15.09
C GLY A 648 -17.80 -24.39 14.78
N ARG A 649 -18.57 -25.12 15.58
CA ARG A 649 -20.03 -25.15 15.49
C ARG A 649 -20.62 -24.51 16.73
N TYR A 650 -21.76 -23.84 16.57
CA TYR A 650 -22.54 -23.37 17.70
C TYR A 650 -24.02 -23.65 17.46
N GLU A 651 -24.73 -23.98 18.53
CA GLU A 651 -26.18 -24.06 18.50
C GLU A 651 -26.73 -22.64 18.64
N LYS A 652 -27.49 -22.21 17.64
CA LYS A 652 -28.31 -21.01 17.73
C LYS A 652 -29.57 -21.42 18.52
N ASP A 653 -29.89 -20.74 19.61
CA ASP A 653 -31.12 -21.00 20.39
C ASP A 653 -32.32 -20.97 19.43
N ASN A 654 -32.92 -22.14 19.22
CA ASN A 654 -33.78 -22.43 18.08
C ASN A 654 -35.26 -22.28 18.46
N GLU A 655 -35.62 -21.26 19.24
CA GLU A 655 -37.01 -21.04 19.65
C GLU A 655 -37.87 -20.37 18.55
N GLU A 656 -37.28 -19.73 17.53
CA GLU A 656 -38.05 -18.94 16.54
C GLU A 656 -38.23 -19.57 15.14
N ARG A 657 -37.61 -20.73 14.81
CA ARG A 657 -37.70 -21.33 13.45
C ARG A 657 -38.56 -22.59 13.32
N SER A 658 -39.12 -23.13 14.40
CA SER A 658 -39.80 -24.44 14.38
C SER A 658 -41.24 -24.47 13.83
N MET A 659 -41.86 -23.34 13.48
CA MET A 659 -43.33 -23.32 13.26
C MET A 659 -43.88 -23.41 11.80
N PRO A 660 -43.12 -23.30 10.68
CA PRO A 660 -43.71 -23.53 9.34
C PRO A 660 -43.46 -24.91 8.71
N PHE A 661 -42.46 -25.68 9.14
CA PHE A 661 -41.97 -26.86 8.40
C PHE A 661 -42.83 -28.12 8.53
N GLU A 662 -43.67 -28.25 9.57
CA GLU A 662 -44.54 -29.43 9.70
C GLU A 662 -45.64 -29.48 8.63
N LEU A 663 -46.09 -28.33 8.10
CA LEU A 663 -47.14 -28.23 7.08
C LEU A 663 -46.64 -28.53 5.65
N LEU A 664 -45.34 -28.41 5.39
CA LEU A 664 -44.74 -28.60 4.07
C LEU A 664 -44.23 -30.04 3.85
N ARG A 665 -44.21 -30.84 4.91
CA ARG A 665 -43.62 -32.18 4.91
C ARG A 665 -44.51 -33.17 4.16
N GLY A 666 -43.95 -33.86 3.17
CA GLY A 666 -44.65 -34.87 2.36
C GLY A 666 -45.43 -34.31 1.16
N MET A 667 -45.44 -32.99 0.96
CA MET A 667 -46.05 -32.36 -0.21
C MET A 667 -45.29 -32.76 -1.49
N ARG A 668 -46.04 -33.12 -2.54
CA ARG A 668 -45.45 -33.59 -3.80
C ARG A 668 -45.10 -32.44 -4.73
N VAL A 669 -43.84 -32.38 -5.13
CA VAL A 669 -43.27 -31.34 -5.99
C VAL A 669 -42.68 -31.98 -7.25
N LEU A 670 -42.88 -31.35 -8.40
CA LEU A 670 -42.27 -31.75 -9.67
C LEU A 670 -41.26 -30.69 -10.11
N VAL A 671 -40.02 -31.09 -10.39
CA VAL A 671 -38.98 -30.24 -10.98
C VAL A 671 -38.83 -30.62 -12.45
N VAL A 672 -38.94 -29.64 -13.34
CA VAL A 672 -38.82 -29.81 -14.79
C VAL A 672 -37.68 -28.93 -15.29
N ASP A 673 -36.59 -29.54 -15.71
CA ASP A 673 -35.36 -28.86 -16.16
C ASP A 673 -34.67 -29.74 -17.20
N ASP A 674 -34.24 -29.19 -18.33
CA ASP A 674 -33.52 -29.97 -19.35
C ASP A 674 -32.04 -30.18 -18.99
N ASN A 675 -31.53 -29.46 -17.99
CA ASN A 675 -30.26 -29.77 -17.36
C ASN A 675 -30.45 -30.71 -16.15
N ASP A 676 -30.00 -31.96 -16.33
CA ASP A 676 -29.99 -33.02 -15.31
C ASP A 676 -29.39 -32.59 -13.96
N LEU A 677 -28.28 -31.85 -13.99
CA LEU A 677 -27.61 -31.37 -12.79
C LEU A 677 -28.44 -30.32 -12.05
N CYS A 678 -28.98 -29.34 -12.77
CA CYS A 678 -29.87 -28.33 -12.19
C CYS A 678 -31.10 -28.98 -11.54
N GLY A 679 -31.70 -29.95 -12.22
CA GLY A 679 -32.83 -30.73 -11.72
C GLY A 679 -32.48 -31.52 -10.45
N MET A 680 -31.34 -32.21 -10.42
CA MET A 680 -30.87 -32.97 -9.26
C MET A 680 -30.55 -32.10 -8.05
N VAL A 681 -29.90 -30.94 -8.25
CA VAL A 681 -29.59 -30.00 -7.16
C VAL A 681 -30.86 -29.41 -6.57
N LEU A 682 -31.79 -28.97 -7.42
CA LEU A 682 -33.07 -28.44 -6.96
C LEU A 682 -33.89 -29.50 -6.21
N LYS A 683 -33.86 -30.75 -6.70
CA LYS A 683 -34.44 -31.91 -6.01
C LYS A 683 -33.86 -32.07 -4.60
N GLY A 684 -32.53 -32.08 -4.46
CA GLY A 684 -31.87 -32.21 -3.16
C GLY A 684 -32.23 -31.08 -2.18
N HIS A 685 -32.28 -29.83 -2.65
CA HIS A 685 -32.71 -28.69 -1.84
C HIS A 685 -34.16 -28.85 -1.36
N LEU A 686 -35.08 -29.27 -2.22
CA LEU A 686 -36.49 -29.46 -1.87
C LEU A 686 -36.70 -30.66 -0.93
N GLU A 687 -36.03 -31.78 -1.16
CA GLU A 687 -36.09 -32.95 -0.28
C GLU A 687 -35.58 -32.63 1.13
N SER A 688 -34.56 -31.76 1.26
CA SER A 688 -34.06 -31.31 2.56
C SER A 688 -35.08 -30.54 3.41
N ILE A 689 -36.01 -29.85 2.74
CA ILE A 689 -37.11 -29.11 3.38
C ILE A 689 -38.25 -30.06 3.79
N GLY A 690 -38.24 -31.30 3.26
CA GLY A 690 -39.23 -32.34 3.54
C GLY A 690 -40.26 -32.58 2.43
N PHE A 691 -40.05 -32.04 1.23
CA PHE A 691 -40.89 -32.30 0.07
C PHE A 691 -40.65 -33.70 -0.52
N ALA A 692 -41.68 -34.28 -1.14
CA ALA A 692 -41.57 -35.48 -1.96
C ALA A 692 -41.39 -35.06 -3.43
N VAL A 693 -40.15 -35.16 -3.95
CA VAL A 693 -39.79 -34.52 -5.21
C VAL A 693 -39.59 -35.54 -6.33
N GLU A 694 -40.23 -35.29 -7.47
CA GLU A 694 -40.03 -36.02 -8.72
C GLU A 694 -39.41 -35.07 -9.76
N THR A 695 -38.53 -35.58 -10.65
CA THR A 695 -37.83 -34.77 -11.66
C THR A 695 -38.21 -35.23 -13.06
N SER A 696 -38.17 -34.32 -14.04
CA SER A 696 -38.47 -34.58 -15.44
C SER A 696 -37.59 -33.73 -16.35
N ASN A 697 -37.12 -34.30 -17.46
CA ASN A 697 -36.18 -33.61 -18.36
C ASN A 697 -36.88 -33.01 -19.59
N SER A 698 -38.19 -33.17 -19.68
CA SER A 698 -38.99 -32.63 -20.78
C SER A 698 -40.39 -32.23 -20.33
N GLY A 699 -40.98 -31.27 -21.04
CA GLY A 699 -42.36 -30.87 -20.78
C GLY A 699 -43.40 -31.97 -21.03
N ALA A 700 -43.16 -32.87 -21.99
CA ALA A 700 -44.06 -33.97 -22.30
C ALA A 700 -44.09 -35.03 -21.18
N GLU A 701 -42.92 -35.36 -20.63
CA GLU A 701 -42.79 -36.26 -19.47
C GLU A 701 -43.42 -35.64 -18.22
N ALA A 702 -43.23 -34.34 -18.00
CA ALA A 702 -43.83 -33.61 -16.89
C ALA A 702 -45.36 -33.70 -16.90
N ILE A 703 -45.99 -33.52 -18.06
CA ILE A 703 -47.44 -33.65 -18.22
C ILE A 703 -47.91 -35.08 -17.90
N ASN A 704 -47.18 -36.11 -18.31
CA ASN A 704 -47.52 -37.50 -17.99
C ASN A 704 -47.41 -37.80 -16.50
N ILE A 705 -46.39 -37.25 -15.81
CA ILE A 705 -46.23 -37.37 -14.36
C ILE A 705 -47.40 -36.72 -13.62
N ILE A 706 -47.79 -35.50 -14.03
CA ILE A 706 -48.93 -34.78 -13.44
C ILE A 706 -50.23 -35.56 -13.64
N LYS A 707 -50.52 -36.03 -14.86
CA LYS A 707 -51.72 -36.84 -15.16
C LYS A 707 -51.78 -38.15 -14.36
N ARG A 708 -50.64 -38.84 -14.22
CA ARG A 708 -50.55 -40.07 -13.42
C ARG A 708 -50.78 -39.79 -11.94
N ALA A 709 -50.25 -38.69 -11.41
CA ALA A 709 -50.41 -38.30 -10.02
C ALA A 709 -51.85 -37.87 -9.69
N ASP A 710 -52.57 -37.31 -10.67
CA ASP A 710 -53.96 -36.83 -10.56
C ASP A 710 -55.02 -37.95 -10.75
N GLY A 711 -54.62 -39.13 -11.21
CA GLY A 711 -55.50 -40.29 -11.40
C GLY A 711 -56.17 -40.79 -10.10
N SER A 712 -57.31 -41.49 -10.22
CA SER A 712 -58.15 -41.91 -9.09
C SER A 712 -57.38 -42.74 -8.04
N GLY A 713 -57.03 -42.10 -6.91
CA GLY A 713 -56.30 -42.71 -5.78
C GLY A 713 -54.86 -42.25 -5.61
N GLY A 714 -54.33 -41.40 -6.49
CA GLY A 714 -53.01 -40.78 -6.36
C GLY A 714 -53.02 -39.52 -5.48
N GLN A 715 -51.86 -39.15 -4.92
CA GLN A 715 -51.64 -37.81 -4.37
C GLN A 715 -51.23 -36.87 -5.50
N PRO A 716 -51.98 -35.77 -5.76
CA PRO A 716 -51.66 -34.85 -6.86
C PRO A 716 -50.33 -34.12 -6.61
N ILE A 717 -49.72 -33.63 -7.69
CA ILE A 717 -48.60 -32.69 -7.59
C ILE A 717 -49.16 -31.33 -7.17
N GLU A 718 -48.62 -30.74 -6.10
CA GLU A 718 -49.11 -29.46 -5.55
C GLU A 718 -48.28 -28.26 -6.05
N LEU A 719 -47.00 -28.49 -6.39
CA LEU A 719 -46.08 -27.46 -6.85
C LEU A 719 -45.20 -27.98 -8.01
N VAL A 720 -45.02 -27.16 -9.04
CA VAL A 720 -44.14 -27.44 -10.18
C VAL A 720 -43.09 -26.33 -10.29
N PHE A 721 -41.82 -26.69 -10.31
CA PHE A 721 -40.73 -25.82 -10.75
C PHE A 721 -40.47 -26.10 -12.23
N MET A 722 -40.69 -25.11 -13.09
CA MET A 722 -40.60 -25.27 -14.55
C MET A 722 -39.47 -24.40 -15.10
N ASP A 723 -38.45 -24.98 -15.72
CA ASP A 723 -37.51 -24.19 -16.53
C ASP A 723 -38.25 -23.57 -17.70
N TRP A 724 -38.07 -22.26 -17.88
CA TRP A 724 -38.57 -21.54 -19.04
C TRP A 724 -37.96 -22.12 -20.33
N LYS A 725 -36.63 -22.23 -20.42
CA LYS A 725 -35.97 -22.54 -21.70
C LYS A 725 -35.43 -23.96 -21.74
N MET A 726 -36.27 -24.88 -22.20
CA MET A 726 -35.88 -26.26 -22.48
C MET A 726 -35.70 -26.53 -23.98
N VAL A 727 -34.76 -27.41 -24.34
CA VAL A 727 -34.61 -27.92 -25.71
C VAL A 727 -35.85 -28.72 -26.13
N GLY A 728 -36.53 -28.27 -27.19
CA GLY A 728 -37.74 -28.92 -27.71
C GLY A 728 -39.01 -28.15 -27.34
N GLN A 729 -39.82 -28.69 -26.43
CA GLN A 729 -41.05 -28.03 -25.98
C GLN A 729 -40.72 -26.99 -24.89
N ASP A 730 -40.88 -25.70 -25.23
CA ASP A 730 -40.65 -24.56 -24.33
C ASP A 730 -41.46 -24.71 -23.02
N GLY A 731 -40.87 -24.31 -21.88
CA GLY A 731 -41.53 -24.36 -20.57
C GLY A 731 -42.86 -23.61 -20.55
N ILE A 732 -42.97 -22.50 -21.26
CA ILE A 732 -44.24 -21.75 -21.38
C ILE A 732 -45.29 -22.53 -22.16
N GLU A 733 -44.90 -23.26 -23.20
CA GLU A 733 -45.84 -24.13 -23.94
C GLU A 733 -46.32 -25.30 -23.08
N THR A 734 -45.44 -25.83 -22.23
CA THR A 734 -45.77 -26.88 -21.26
C THR A 734 -46.75 -26.37 -20.21
N ILE A 735 -46.53 -25.19 -19.64
CA ILE A 735 -47.46 -24.56 -18.70
C ILE A 735 -48.82 -24.34 -19.37
N ARG A 736 -48.84 -23.85 -20.62
CA ARG A 736 -50.08 -23.65 -21.38
C ARG A 736 -50.89 -24.94 -21.51
N LYS A 737 -50.23 -26.08 -21.79
CA LYS A 737 -50.90 -27.40 -21.89
C LYS A 737 -51.40 -27.91 -20.53
N ILE A 738 -50.68 -27.65 -19.43
CA ILE A 738 -51.14 -27.99 -18.08
C ILE A 738 -52.40 -27.18 -17.73
N GLN A 739 -52.45 -25.90 -18.10
CA GLN A 739 -53.55 -24.99 -17.78
C GLN A 739 -54.82 -25.16 -18.61
N GLN A 740 -54.73 -25.79 -19.80
CA GLN A 740 -55.89 -26.05 -20.66
C GLN A 740 -56.91 -27.03 -20.03
N LYS A 741 -56.65 -27.61 -18.85
CA LYS A 741 -57.60 -28.33 -17.96
C LYS A 741 -58.32 -29.55 -18.53
N ASP A 742 -58.08 -29.95 -19.78
CA ASP A 742 -58.92 -30.98 -20.44
C ASP A 742 -58.90 -32.37 -19.77
N ASP A 743 -57.92 -32.69 -18.89
CA ASP A 743 -57.77 -34.00 -18.24
C ASP A 743 -57.32 -33.97 -16.74
N LEU A 744 -57.42 -32.84 -16.01
CA LEU A 744 -56.88 -32.72 -14.63
C LEU A 744 -57.93 -32.25 -13.61
N ASN A 745 -58.02 -32.94 -12.47
CA ASN A 745 -58.84 -32.61 -11.31
C ASN A 745 -58.15 -31.57 -10.39
N HIS A 746 -56.83 -31.60 -10.30
CA HIS A 746 -56.02 -30.67 -9.53
C HIS A 746 -54.99 -29.95 -10.41
N LEU A 747 -54.98 -28.60 -10.35
CA LEU A 747 -53.92 -27.81 -10.99
C LEU A 747 -52.83 -27.50 -9.97
N PRO A 748 -51.57 -27.89 -10.22
CA PRO A 748 -50.45 -27.51 -9.36
C PRO A 748 -50.20 -26.00 -9.43
N LYS A 749 -49.65 -25.44 -8.36
CA LYS A 749 -49.01 -24.12 -8.43
C LYS A 749 -47.72 -24.22 -9.24
N ILE A 750 -47.40 -23.19 -10.02
CA ILE A 750 -46.26 -23.21 -10.94
C ILE A 750 -45.31 -22.06 -10.62
N ILE A 751 -44.06 -22.40 -10.30
CA ILE A 751 -42.95 -21.45 -10.18
C ILE A 751 -42.06 -21.62 -11.41
N VAL A 752 -41.92 -20.56 -12.20
CA VAL A 752 -41.02 -20.55 -13.36
C VAL A 752 -39.59 -20.28 -12.89
N VAL A 753 -38.67 -21.13 -13.32
CA VAL A 753 -37.23 -21.00 -13.10
C VAL A 753 -36.60 -20.50 -14.40
N THR A 754 -35.77 -19.46 -14.34
CA THR A 754 -35.17 -18.88 -15.55
C THR A 754 -33.74 -18.38 -15.35
N ALA A 755 -32.91 -18.51 -16.39
CA ALA A 755 -31.63 -17.83 -16.47
C ALA A 755 -31.82 -16.33 -16.83
N TYR A 756 -32.01 -15.49 -15.81
CA TYR A 756 -31.96 -14.01 -15.82
C TYR A 756 -32.92 -13.23 -16.76
N GLY A 757 -33.64 -12.27 -16.15
CA GLY A 757 -34.36 -11.18 -16.85
C GLY A 757 -35.88 -11.22 -16.76
N ALA A 758 -36.46 -11.09 -15.55
CA ALA A 758 -37.91 -11.03 -15.33
C ALA A 758 -38.59 -9.84 -16.06
N GLU A 759 -37.86 -8.76 -16.33
CA GLU A 759 -38.39 -7.53 -16.95
C GLU A 759 -38.87 -7.70 -18.42
N ASN A 760 -38.41 -8.75 -19.12
CA ASN A 760 -38.88 -9.10 -20.46
C ASN A 760 -39.89 -10.27 -20.48
N MET A 761 -40.16 -10.92 -19.33
CA MET A 761 -41.10 -12.04 -19.22
C MET A 761 -42.55 -11.59 -19.34
N GLU A 762 -42.91 -10.51 -18.66
CA GLU A 762 -44.30 -10.02 -18.65
C GLU A 762 -44.81 -9.68 -20.05
N LYS A 763 -43.93 -9.39 -21.02
CA LYS A 763 -44.30 -9.07 -22.41
C LYS A 763 -44.42 -10.27 -23.36
N GLN A 764 -43.88 -11.44 -23.00
CA GLN A 764 -43.95 -12.67 -23.83
C GLN A 764 -44.91 -13.72 -23.25
N ALA A 765 -45.39 -13.51 -22.03
CA ALA A 765 -46.28 -14.41 -21.29
C ALA A 765 -47.70 -13.85 -21.08
N ASP A 766 -48.16 -12.90 -21.90
CA ASP A 766 -49.48 -12.25 -21.78
C ASP A 766 -50.67 -13.24 -21.71
N ASP A 767 -50.50 -14.49 -22.16
CA ASP A 767 -51.55 -15.52 -22.24
C ASP A 767 -51.42 -16.68 -21.23
N VAL A 768 -50.43 -16.68 -20.32
CA VAL A 768 -50.13 -17.81 -19.41
C VAL A 768 -49.89 -17.30 -17.99
N SER A 769 -50.64 -17.82 -17.00
CA SER A 769 -50.43 -17.44 -15.59
C SER A 769 -49.42 -18.36 -14.90
N PHE A 770 -48.65 -17.85 -13.93
CA PHE A 770 -47.82 -18.67 -13.05
C PHE A 770 -47.74 -17.97 -11.68
N ASP A 771 -47.49 -18.72 -10.62
CA ASP A 771 -47.62 -18.26 -9.23
C ASP A 771 -46.33 -17.60 -8.71
N GLY A 772 -45.19 -17.84 -9.35
CA GLY A 772 -43.92 -17.22 -8.98
C GLY A 772 -42.82 -17.35 -10.04
N ILE A 773 -41.79 -16.51 -9.89
CA ILE A 773 -40.56 -16.56 -10.71
C ILE A 773 -39.35 -16.69 -9.79
N LEU A 774 -38.40 -17.54 -10.19
CA LEU A 774 -37.06 -17.68 -9.62
C LEU A 774 -35.99 -17.56 -10.72
N SER A 775 -34.91 -16.84 -10.41
CA SER A 775 -33.75 -16.71 -11.28
C SER A 775 -32.65 -17.70 -10.89
N LYS A 776 -32.11 -18.46 -11.86
CA LYS A 776 -30.87 -19.24 -11.70
C LYS A 776 -29.66 -18.29 -11.55
N PRO A 777 -28.65 -18.57 -10.69
CA PRO A 777 -28.51 -19.75 -9.82
C PRO A 777 -29.45 -19.70 -8.61
N LEU A 778 -29.94 -20.88 -8.20
CA LEU A 778 -30.87 -21.00 -7.06
C LEU A 778 -30.12 -21.27 -5.76
N THR A 779 -30.37 -20.47 -4.73
CA THR A 779 -29.95 -20.76 -3.35
C THR A 779 -31.10 -21.30 -2.53
N GLN A 780 -30.80 -22.09 -1.49
CA GLN A 780 -31.82 -22.67 -0.61
C GLN A 780 -32.71 -21.58 0.03
N SER A 781 -32.11 -20.43 0.39
CA SER A 781 -32.78 -19.26 0.96
C SER A 781 -33.84 -18.67 0.00
N ALA A 782 -33.45 -18.42 -1.25
CA ALA A 782 -34.33 -17.83 -2.27
C ALA A 782 -35.49 -18.78 -2.64
N LEU A 783 -35.19 -20.07 -2.70
CA LEU A 783 -36.16 -21.12 -2.94
C LEU A 783 -37.22 -21.18 -1.83
N LEU A 784 -36.79 -21.27 -0.57
CA LEU A 784 -37.68 -21.35 0.59
C LEU A 784 -38.59 -20.12 0.66
N ASN A 785 -38.04 -18.92 0.53
CA ASN A 785 -38.80 -17.67 0.57
C ASN A 785 -39.89 -17.64 -0.51
N LYS A 786 -39.58 -18.10 -1.73
CA LYS A 786 -40.56 -18.12 -2.82
C LYS A 786 -41.66 -19.14 -2.58
N ILE A 787 -41.32 -20.34 -2.11
CA ILE A 787 -42.30 -21.38 -1.75
C ILE A 787 -43.24 -20.84 -0.68
N MET A 788 -42.71 -20.19 0.36
CA MET A 788 -43.52 -19.62 1.44
C MET A 788 -44.48 -18.53 0.94
N VAL A 789 -44.06 -17.68 0.00
CA VAL A 789 -44.93 -16.67 -0.61
C VAL A 789 -46.02 -17.31 -1.47
N VAL A 790 -45.66 -18.31 -2.29
CA VAL A 790 -46.60 -18.99 -3.20
C VAL A 790 -47.60 -19.86 -2.42
N MET A 791 -47.18 -20.48 -1.33
CA MET A 791 -48.03 -21.30 -0.46
C MET A 791 -48.78 -20.47 0.60
N GLY A 792 -48.39 -19.21 0.81
CA GLY A 792 -48.74 -18.38 1.96
C GLY A 792 -50.18 -17.86 2.03
N ASP A 793 -51.03 -18.11 1.03
CA ASP A 793 -52.44 -17.67 1.05
C ASP A 793 -53.29 -18.40 2.13
N GLN A 794 -52.72 -19.39 2.84
CA GLN A 794 -53.40 -20.06 3.95
C GLN A 794 -52.69 -19.99 5.31
N LEU A 795 -51.51 -19.37 5.47
CA LEU A 795 -50.73 -19.56 6.71
C LEU A 795 -50.29 -18.34 7.53
N VAL A 796 -50.02 -17.13 7.01
CA VAL A 796 -49.72 -15.97 7.90
C VAL A 796 -50.01 -14.64 7.18
N SER A 797 -50.56 -13.66 7.91
CA SER A 797 -50.80 -12.29 7.43
C SER A 797 -49.57 -11.68 6.72
N PRO A 798 -49.72 -11.07 5.53
CA PRO A 798 -48.62 -10.57 4.68
C PRO A 798 -47.70 -9.50 5.29
N LYS A 799 -48.05 -8.92 6.45
CA LYS A 799 -47.34 -7.77 7.03
C LYS A 799 -46.02 -8.10 7.74
N ALA A 800 -45.80 -9.35 8.17
CA ALA A 800 -44.59 -9.72 8.93
C ALA A 800 -43.43 -10.23 8.05
N TRP A 801 -43.70 -10.61 6.80
CA TRP A 801 -42.71 -11.21 5.89
C TRP A 801 -42.41 -10.36 4.66
N GLN A 802 -43.27 -9.40 4.31
CA GLN A 802 -42.96 -8.38 3.30
C GLN A 802 -41.85 -7.41 3.74
N SER A 803 -41.51 -7.35 5.03
CA SER A 803 -40.44 -6.50 5.56
C SER A 803 -39.03 -6.92 5.11
N ASN A 804 -38.77 -8.21 4.83
CA ASN A 804 -37.41 -8.69 4.51
C ASN A 804 -37.00 -8.59 3.03
N LEU A 805 -37.93 -8.28 2.11
CA LEU A 805 -37.60 -8.14 0.68
C LEU A 805 -37.56 -6.68 0.20
N GLN A 806 -38.02 -5.74 1.04
CA GLN A 806 -37.87 -4.29 0.84
C GLN A 806 -36.64 -3.71 1.55
N GLU A 807 -35.85 -4.53 2.25
CA GLU A 807 -34.75 -4.09 3.12
C GLU A 807 -33.48 -3.57 2.41
N LYS A 808 -33.39 -3.63 1.07
CA LYS A 808 -32.21 -3.07 0.39
C LYS A 808 -32.23 -1.53 0.29
N THR A 809 -33.36 -0.88 0.57
CA THR A 809 -33.50 0.59 0.71
C THR A 809 -34.69 1.04 1.60
N ALA A 810 -35.50 0.15 2.17
CA ALA A 810 -36.60 0.55 3.06
C ALA A 810 -36.07 1.18 4.36
N GLY A 811 -36.60 2.36 4.68
CA GLY A 811 -36.20 3.17 5.84
C GLY A 811 -35.47 4.45 5.45
N LEU A 812 -34.84 4.52 4.27
CA LEU A 812 -34.10 5.73 3.86
C LEU A 812 -35.03 6.95 3.71
N GLU A 813 -36.24 6.73 3.18
CA GLU A 813 -37.32 7.74 3.09
C GLU A 813 -37.73 8.25 4.49
N GLN A 814 -37.61 7.43 5.54
CA GLN A 814 -38.02 7.80 6.91
C GLN A 814 -36.99 8.67 7.63
N ILE A 815 -35.72 8.63 7.20
CA ILE A 815 -34.61 9.40 7.77
C ILE A 815 -34.12 10.53 6.85
N ARG A 816 -34.84 10.77 5.75
CA ARG A 816 -34.57 11.90 4.85
C ARG A 816 -34.62 13.22 5.60
N GLY A 817 -33.65 14.09 5.34
CA GLY A 817 -33.50 15.36 6.05
C GLY A 817 -32.67 15.28 7.35
N ALA A 818 -32.29 14.08 7.80
CA ALA A 818 -31.42 13.94 8.97
C ALA A 818 -30.07 14.65 8.75
N ARG A 819 -29.58 15.27 9.83
CA ARG A 819 -28.36 16.07 9.87
C ARG A 819 -27.19 15.19 10.27
N ILE A 820 -26.29 14.93 9.34
CA ILE A 820 -25.13 14.07 9.54
C ILE A 820 -23.87 14.93 9.57
N LEU A 821 -23.06 14.77 10.62
CA LEU A 821 -21.73 15.36 10.70
C LEU A 821 -20.69 14.33 10.24
N VAL A 822 -19.93 14.65 9.19
CA VAL A 822 -18.83 13.82 8.69
C VAL A 822 -17.50 14.43 9.14
N ILE A 823 -16.72 13.69 9.91
CA ILE A 823 -15.42 14.11 10.42
C ILE A 823 -14.35 13.24 9.74
N GLU A 824 -13.60 13.84 8.83
CA GLU A 824 -12.65 13.17 7.93
C GLU A 824 -11.54 14.16 7.58
N ASP A 825 -10.26 13.76 7.56
CA ASP A 825 -9.16 14.68 7.26
C ASP A 825 -8.86 14.83 5.75
N ASP A 826 -9.17 13.80 4.95
CA ASP A 826 -9.03 13.82 3.50
C ASP A 826 -10.21 14.54 2.80
N LYS A 827 -9.90 15.62 2.08
CA LYS A 827 -10.89 16.45 1.37
C LYS A 827 -11.67 15.71 0.28
N ILE A 828 -11.07 14.70 -0.35
CA ILE A 828 -11.74 13.89 -1.37
C ILE A 828 -12.72 12.94 -0.70
N ASN A 829 -12.33 12.29 0.40
CA ASN A 829 -13.24 11.44 1.18
C ASN A 829 -14.41 12.26 1.76
N GLN A 830 -14.15 13.47 2.28
CA GLN A 830 -15.19 14.41 2.69
C GLN A 830 -16.17 14.69 1.53
N GLN A 831 -15.64 14.96 0.33
CA GLN A 831 -16.46 15.21 -0.85
C GLN A 831 -17.30 13.98 -1.23
N VAL A 832 -16.71 12.78 -1.27
CA VAL A 832 -17.41 11.53 -1.60
C VAL A 832 -18.53 11.26 -0.61
N ALA A 833 -18.25 11.26 0.69
CA ALA A 833 -19.25 11.03 1.74
C ALA A 833 -20.38 12.07 1.67
N ARG A 834 -20.02 13.36 1.49
CA ARG A 834 -20.99 14.44 1.37
C ARG A 834 -21.90 14.29 0.16
N GLU A 835 -21.38 13.98 -1.02
CA GLU A 835 -22.20 13.83 -2.23
C GLU A 835 -23.09 12.59 -2.16
N LEU A 836 -22.60 11.47 -1.61
CA LEU A 836 -23.42 10.26 -1.39
C LEU A 836 -24.61 10.54 -0.48
N LEU A 837 -24.37 11.21 0.66
CA LEU A 837 -25.41 11.53 1.63
C LEU A 837 -26.37 12.63 1.12
N LYS A 838 -25.86 13.70 0.50
CA LYS A 838 -26.72 14.77 -0.04
C LYS A 838 -27.65 14.28 -1.14
N LYS A 839 -27.19 13.35 -1.97
CA LYS A 839 -28.01 12.77 -3.05
C LYS A 839 -29.27 12.08 -2.52
N GLU A 840 -29.20 11.48 -1.34
CA GLU A 840 -30.33 10.80 -0.72
C GLU A 840 -31.21 11.73 0.13
N GLY A 841 -30.86 13.01 0.24
CA GLY A 841 -31.64 14.04 0.95
C GLY A 841 -31.19 14.33 2.37
N PHE A 842 -29.99 13.91 2.79
CA PHE A 842 -29.42 14.24 4.10
C PHE A 842 -28.81 15.65 4.11
N ILE A 843 -28.85 16.31 5.28
CA ILE A 843 -28.17 17.58 5.51
C ILE A 843 -26.78 17.27 6.08
N VAL A 844 -25.73 17.57 5.32
CA VAL A 844 -24.37 17.14 5.68
C VAL A 844 -23.49 18.33 6.05
N ALA A 845 -22.91 18.28 7.25
CA ALA A 845 -21.79 19.12 7.66
C ALA A 845 -20.49 18.31 7.62
N VAL A 846 -19.37 18.96 7.32
CA VAL A 846 -18.05 18.31 7.26
C VAL A 846 -17.08 18.99 8.20
N ALA A 847 -16.20 18.22 8.84
CA ALA A 847 -15.11 18.69 9.68
C ALA A 847 -13.81 17.99 9.32
N GLU A 848 -12.69 18.72 9.36
CA GLU A 848 -11.37 18.22 8.95
C GLU A 848 -10.57 17.49 10.03
N ASN A 849 -11.08 17.45 11.28
CA ASN A 849 -10.51 16.67 12.39
C ASN A 849 -11.49 16.62 13.57
N GLY A 850 -11.19 15.78 14.57
CA GLY A 850 -12.02 15.58 15.75
C GLY A 850 -12.25 16.83 16.61
N ARG A 851 -11.33 17.82 16.60
CA ARG A 851 -11.50 19.08 17.33
C ARG A 851 -12.58 19.93 16.70
N VAL A 852 -12.47 20.15 15.38
CA VAL A 852 -13.46 20.93 14.61
C VAL A 852 -14.83 20.26 14.66
N GLY A 853 -14.86 18.92 14.62
CA GLY A 853 -16.10 18.15 14.77
C GLY A 853 -16.78 18.37 16.13
N LEU A 854 -16.01 18.36 17.23
CA LEU A 854 -16.50 18.69 18.57
C LEU A 854 -17.02 20.13 18.65
N ASP A 855 -16.28 21.10 18.10
CA ASP A 855 -16.70 22.51 18.11
C ASP A 855 -18.04 22.71 17.37
N LEU A 856 -18.23 22.02 16.25
CA LEU A 856 -19.49 21.99 15.51
C LEU A 856 -20.62 21.30 16.29
N LEU A 857 -20.33 20.20 17.00
CA LEU A 857 -21.29 19.52 17.87
C LEU A 857 -21.76 20.42 19.02
N TYR A 858 -20.84 21.15 19.66
CA TYR A 858 -21.22 22.08 20.73
C TYR A 858 -22.04 23.26 20.21
N ALA A 859 -21.67 23.80 19.04
CA ALA A 859 -22.41 24.90 18.43
C ALA A 859 -23.81 24.50 17.96
N SER A 860 -24.06 23.21 17.69
CA SER A 860 -25.33 22.73 17.14
C SER A 860 -26.40 22.44 18.20
N LEU A 861 -26.01 22.34 19.48
CA LEU A 861 -26.91 22.02 20.60
C LEU A 861 -28.10 22.99 20.78
N GLU A 862 -27.93 24.27 20.45
CA GLU A 862 -28.96 25.29 20.69
C GLU A 862 -29.88 25.55 19.48
N ASN A 863 -29.43 25.24 18.26
CA ASN A 863 -30.11 25.69 17.04
C ASN A 863 -30.47 24.56 16.06
N ASP A 864 -29.69 23.47 15.97
CA ASP A 864 -29.92 22.38 15.02
C ASP A 864 -29.03 21.14 15.34
N PRO A 865 -29.40 20.26 16.27
CA PRO A 865 -28.58 19.12 16.67
C PRO A 865 -28.33 18.15 15.50
N PHE A 866 -27.21 17.45 15.54
CA PHE A 866 -26.91 16.38 14.57
C PHE A 866 -27.61 15.08 14.99
N ASP A 867 -28.03 14.30 14.00
CA ASP A 867 -28.71 13.02 14.18
C ASP A 867 -27.74 11.84 14.14
N ALA A 868 -26.56 12.01 13.54
CA ALA A 868 -25.46 11.05 13.57
C ALA A 868 -24.12 11.71 13.26
N VAL A 869 -23.04 11.06 13.70
CA VAL A 869 -21.65 11.42 13.36
C VAL A 869 -21.01 10.25 12.63
N LEU A 870 -20.47 10.50 11.44
CA LEU A 870 -19.53 9.61 10.78
C LEU A 870 -18.11 10.08 11.13
N MET A 871 -17.37 9.26 11.88
CA MET A 871 -16.10 9.63 12.50
C MET A 871 -14.96 8.80 11.93
N ASP A 872 -14.05 9.43 11.20
CA ASP A 872 -12.78 8.78 10.89
C ASP A 872 -11.97 8.53 12.16
N ILE A 873 -11.33 7.37 12.24
CA ILE A 873 -10.55 6.99 13.41
C ILE A 873 -9.18 7.68 13.39
N GLN A 874 -8.53 7.75 12.23
CA GLN A 874 -7.15 8.22 12.12
C GLN A 874 -7.11 9.61 11.51
N MET A 875 -7.11 10.64 12.37
CA MET A 875 -7.05 12.04 11.94
C MET A 875 -5.99 12.83 12.72
N PRO A 876 -5.33 13.83 12.11
CA PRO A 876 -4.42 14.72 12.80
C PRO A 876 -5.16 15.64 13.80
N VAL A 877 -4.41 16.24 14.73
CA VAL A 877 -4.89 17.15 15.80
C VAL A 877 -5.73 16.47 16.88
N MET A 878 -6.80 15.78 16.52
CA MET A 878 -7.60 14.95 17.41
C MET A 878 -8.14 13.76 16.63
N ASP A 879 -7.74 12.56 17.05
CA ASP A 879 -8.19 11.31 16.46
C ASP A 879 -9.64 10.98 16.86
N GLY A 880 -10.24 10.02 16.16
CA GLY A 880 -11.64 9.64 16.37
C GLY A 880 -11.90 9.06 17.76
N TYR A 881 -10.91 8.39 18.37
CA TYR A 881 -11.03 7.86 19.73
C TYR A 881 -11.11 8.98 20.77
N ALA A 882 -10.18 9.92 20.75
CA ALA A 882 -10.14 11.06 21.65
C ALA A 882 -11.35 12.00 21.46
N ALA A 883 -11.87 12.09 20.23
CA ALA A 883 -13.11 12.82 19.95
C ALA A 883 -14.31 12.10 20.57
N THR A 884 -14.43 10.78 20.36
CA THR A 884 -15.53 9.97 20.91
C THR A 884 -15.53 9.94 22.43
N GLU A 885 -14.36 9.81 23.07
CA GLU A 885 -14.24 9.85 24.53
C GLU A 885 -14.81 11.16 25.10
N LYS A 886 -14.58 12.29 24.42
CA LYS A 886 -15.12 13.60 24.83
C LYS A 886 -16.62 13.71 24.57
N ILE A 887 -17.11 13.17 23.46
CA ILE A 887 -18.54 13.12 23.15
C ILE A 887 -19.27 12.30 24.23
N ARG A 888 -18.71 11.15 24.64
CA ARG A 888 -19.32 10.26 25.65
C ARG A 888 -19.21 10.74 27.09
N LYS A 889 -18.24 11.60 27.42
CA LYS A 889 -18.14 12.26 28.74
C LYS A 889 -19.17 13.37 28.94
N ASP A 890 -19.86 13.80 27.89
CA ASP A 890 -20.86 14.84 27.94
C ASP A 890 -22.25 14.25 27.77
N ASP A 891 -23.04 14.26 28.86
CA ASP A 891 -24.38 13.67 28.90
C ASP A 891 -25.34 14.23 27.84
N ARG A 892 -25.05 15.43 27.29
CA ARG A 892 -25.85 16.04 26.23
C ARG A 892 -25.79 15.27 24.91
N PHE A 893 -24.76 14.44 24.68
CA PHE A 893 -24.59 13.62 23.48
C PHE A 893 -24.76 12.12 23.74
N SER A 894 -25.34 11.73 24.87
CA SER A 894 -25.46 10.32 25.27
C SER A 894 -26.18 9.43 24.25
N ASN A 895 -27.13 10.02 23.51
CA ASN A 895 -27.97 9.32 22.52
C ASN A 895 -27.53 9.59 21.08
N LEU A 896 -26.45 10.34 20.86
CA LEU A 896 -25.95 10.67 19.53
C LEU A 896 -25.18 9.47 18.95
N PRO A 897 -25.61 8.89 17.82
CA PRO A 897 -24.86 7.83 17.16
C PRO A 897 -23.52 8.33 16.64
N VAL A 898 -22.43 7.68 17.03
CA VAL A 898 -21.07 7.90 16.53
C VAL A 898 -20.63 6.63 15.82
N ILE A 899 -20.60 6.68 14.48
CA ILE A 899 -20.27 5.57 13.61
C ILE A 899 -18.84 5.75 13.11
N ALA A 900 -17.97 4.79 13.40
CA ALA A 900 -16.58 4.82 13.00
C ALA A 900 -16.42 4.63 11.48
N MET A 901 -15.49 5.33 10.85
CA MET A 901 -15.04 5.04 9.49
C MET A 901 -13.60 4.56 9.56
N THR A 902 -13.34 3.31 9.15
CA THR A 902 -12.01 2.67 9.31
C THR A 902 -11.47 2.13 7.99
N ALA A 903 -10.17 2.32 7.74
CA ALA A 903 -9.48 1.74 6.58
C ALA A 903 -9.20 0.23 6.72
N ASP A 904 -9.14 -0.30 7.94
CA ASP A 904 -8.94 -1.72 8.21
C ASP A 904 -10.19 -2.32 8.83
N ALA A 905 -10.77 -3.31 8.16
CA ALA A 905 -11.87 -4.13 8.67
C ALA A 905 -11.36 -5.29 9.57
N ILE A 906 -10.07 -5.30 9.92
CA ILE A 906 -9.42 -6.32 10.75
C ILE A 906 -9.82 -6.11 12.22
N ARG A 907 -10.17 -7.20 12.93
CA ARG A 907 -10.45 -7.17 14.37
C ARG A 907 -9.28 -6.55 15.17
N GLY A 908 -9.62 -5.52 15.95
CA GLY A 908 -8.71 -4.75 16.80
C GLY A 908 -8.98 -3.26 16.73
N VAL A 909 -9.31 -2.73 15.55
CA VAL A 909 -9.71 -1.31 15.38
C VAL A 909 -11.21 -1.16 15.60
N SER A 910 -12.05 -2.06 15.08
CA SER A 910 -13.51 -2.04 15.25
C SER A 910 -13.94 -2.36 16.69
N GLU A 911 -13.31 -3.36 17.32
CA GLU A 911 -13.58 -3.72 18.74
C GLU A 911 -13.12 -2.61 19.69
N LYS A 912 -11.99 -1.97 19.39
CA LYS A 912 -11.54 -0.80 20.14
C LYS A 912 -12.46 0.39 19.94
N ALA A 913 -12.94 0.63 18.71
CA ALA A 913 -13.91 1.70 18.43
C ALA A 913 -15.20 1.52 19.24
N LEU A 914 -15.76 0.31 19.24
CA LEU A 914 -16.94 -0.03 20.05
C LEU A 914 -16.63 0.06 21.56
N GLY A 915 -15.47 -0.43 21.99
CA GLY A 915 -15.03 -0.38 23.41
C GLY A 915 -14.78 1.03 23.94
N GLU A 916 -14.42 1.99 23.07
CA GLU A 916 -14.20 3.41 23.39
C GLU A 916 -15.51 4.24 23.26
N GLY A 917 -16.64 3.58 22.97
CA GLY A 917 -17.98 4.18 22.99
C GLY A 917 -18.55 4.59 21.64
N MET A 918 -17.97 4.17 20.51
CA MET A 918 -18.63 4.30 19.19
C MET A 918 -19.74 3.23 19.06
N ASP A 919 -20.77 3.52 18.26
CA ASP A 919 -21.97 2.68 18.17
C ASP A 919 -21.88 1.63 17.05
N ASP A 920 -21.16 1.95 15.97
CA ASP A 920 -20.98 1.05 14.83
C ASP A 920 -19.73 1.43 14.02
N PHE A 921 -19.46 0.69 12.94
CA PHE A 921 -18.37 1.02 12.03
C PHE A 921 -18.71 0.76 10.55
N ILE A 922 -18.05 1.50 9.68
CA ILE A 922 -18.10 1.37 8.22
C ILE A 922 -16.67 1.31 7.70
N SER A 923 -16.39 0.34 6.84
CA SER A 923 -15.08 0.22 6.20
C SER A 923 -14.90 1.25 5.08
N LYS A 924 -13.66 1.73 4.91
CA LYS A 924 -13.23 2.58 3.80
C LYS A 924 -12.53 1.72 2.73
N PRO A 925 -12.83 1.89 1.43
CA PRO A 925 -13.73 2.88 0.86
C PRO A 925 -15.20 2.61 1.21
N VAL A 926 -15.95 3.69 1.43
CA VAL A 926 -17.34 3.63 1.90
C VAL A 926 -18.23 3.00 0.83
N ASP A 927 -18.76 1.81 1.12
CA ASP A 927 -19.80 1.19 0.31
C ASP A 927 -21.15 1.90 0.58
N PRO A 928 -21.79 2.52 -0.42
CA PRO A 928 -23.07 3.21 -0.24
C PRO A 928 -24.15 2.32 0.38
N ALA A 929 -24.22 1.04 0.02
CA ALA A 929 -25.24 0.13 0.55
C ALA A 929 -25.03 -0.12 2.06
N VAL A 930 -23.78 -0.29 2.48
CA VAL A 930 -23.42 -0.49 3.90
C VAL A 930 -23.63 0.80 4.70
N LEU A 931 -23.23 1.94 4.14
CA LEU A 931 -23.44 3.26 4.73
C LEU A 931 -24.92 3.51 5.03
N TYR A 932 -25.78 3.33 4.03
CA TYR A 932 -27.22 3.56 4.15
C TYR A 932 -27.88 2.63 5.15
N ARG A 933 -27.56 1.34 5.13
CA ARG A 933 -28.07 0.37 6.10
C ARG A 933 -27.67 0.74 7.53
N THR A 934 -26.43 1.18 7.74
CA THR A 934 -25.94 1.57 9.07
C THR A 934 -26.65 2.82 9.57
N LEU A 935 -26.87 3.81 8.70
CA LEU A 935 -27.61 5.02 9.07
C LEU A 935 -29.08 4.73 9.41
N VAL A 936 -29.76 3.86 8.64
CA VAL A 936 -31.14 3.43 8.93
C VAL A 936 -31.24 2.68 10.26
N LYS A 937 -30.20 1.94 10.64
CA LYS A 937 -30.15 1.22 11.93
C LYS A 937 -30.07 2.18 13.14
N TRP A 938 -29.36 3.30 13.01
CA TRP A 938 -29.01 4.16 14.15
C TRP A 938 -29.76 5.50 14.20
N ILE A 939 -30.26 5.99 13.07
CA ILE A 939 -31.04 7.22 12.99
C ILE A 939 -32.52 6.86 13.10
N GLY A 940 -33.22 7.43 14.09
CA GLY A 940 -34.67 7.29 14.22
C GLY A 940 -35.44 8.05 13.12
N PRO A 941 -36.75 7.78 12.92
CA PRO A 941 -37.55 8.51 11.93
C PRO A 941 -37.47 10.02 12.14
N ALA A 942 -37.31 10.78 11.06
CA ALA A 942 -37.18 12.24 11.09
C ALA A 942 -38.34 12.90 11.86
N ARG A 943 -38.02 13.89 12.71
CA ARG A 943 -39.01 14.66 13.49
C ARG A 943 -39.87 15.58 12.64
#